data_AF-A0A1H3VIG4-F1
#
_entry.id   AF-A0A1H3VIG4-F1
#
_cell.length_a   1.000
_cell.length_b   1.000
_cell.length_c   1.000
_cell.angle_alpha   90.00
_cell.angle_beta   90.00
_cell.angle_gamma   90.00
#
_symmetry.space_group_name_H-M   'P 1'
#
loop_
_entity.id
_entity.type
_entity.pdbx_description
1 polymer ?
#
loop_
_entity_poly.entity_id
_entity_poly.type
_entity_poly.pdbx_seq_one_letter_code
_entity_poly.pdbx_strand_id
1 'polypeptide(L)'
;MLNYISPDSIDQLRYAIKEADGNEVFVLGQTDAERRIVQVEVLARGSENAVPAILQTCSYGDVVLHNHPSGVLRPSGADIEIAAQFGALGVGFYIIDNRVDNLYRVVEAFAEKDTQKLDPAEIAGLLGADGVIAQKLPDYEDRPEQLQMAFAVADAFNKGQLTVVEAGTGTGKSLAYLVPTLLWARANQQRVVISTRTINLQEQLIRKDLPFLQRATGIEFYAVLVKGRSNYFCLRRGETAGRELGLFDQQQVEELQQILQWAENTGDGSKEDLSFIPSYQAWEEVCCEADQCARVRCQYYSRCFFHKARRQAARADILVVNHALLLSDLALRQQTDNYSATAVLPPFERAILDEAHHLEDVATSYFSSQLTRFTFSRVLNRLRHPRKLNQGLLPRFLDQLSQELPDSLDQLYRTLHGEIESLLNQRQQLLDLALEEFQSIAEELPEFLGKKVSAKFELKHRILPDFMQTTIWLELCKRVERLRVASSELAQGLIGLLRTAEDLPEFVAEKLNSSLVDLRGISGRLEGITADLASFQAASKNSCIWIEVREGRIGRNKGLITSLCQAPLEVAESLNQALYQRLRSLVMTSATLTIAGAFGYFHSRVGLDRVEPDRLVELALDSPFDYQHQALVAIPTDLPEPGKPGFSEAVRDAVEKALLCSQGRSFVLFTSYALLRQVHDELAPILEAQSLRCLRQGEENRHRLLKRFAEDESSILFGTDSFWEGVDVPGRSLEQVIIARLPFRVPTEPVLEARAQAIELRGGDPFMEYTVPQAVIRFKQGFGRLIRHRNDRGVVLILDTRVVKKGYGRMFLRSLPPARVVRGLSDEVFTEVGRFFVDDYS
;
A
#
# COMPACT_ATOMS: atom_id res chain seq x y z
N MET A 1 -14.34 -10.47 47.44
CA MET A 1 -13.17 -9.57 47.37
C MET A 1 -11.85 -10.32 47.16
N LEU A 2 -11.46 -11.21 48.07
CA LEU A 2 -10.21 -11.99 47.98
C LEU A 2 -10.05 -12.88 46.71
N ASN A 3 -11.17 -13.21 46.06
CA ASN A 3 -11.16 -13.92 44.78
C ASN A 3 -10.81 -13.02 43.57
N TYR A 4 -10.66 -11.69 43.77
CA TYR A 4 -10.48 -10.71 42.70
C TYR A 4 -9.32 -9.74 42.97
N ILE A 5 -8.98 -9.50 44.24
CA ILE A 5 -7.89 -8.60 44.64
C ILE A 5 -7.11 -9.30 45.75
N SER A 6 -5.78 -9.31 45.63
CA SER A 6 -4.86 -9.88 46.62
C SER A 6 -4.97 -9.13 47.95
N PRO A 7 -4.75 -9.79 49.11
CA PRO A 7 -4.79 -9.13 50.41
C PRO A 7 -3.90 -7.87 50.47
N ASP A 8 -2.69 -7.94 49.92
CA ASP A 8 -1.74 -6.83 49.91
C ASP A 8 -2.26 -5.64 49.08
N SER A 9 -2.86 -5.91 47.91
CA SER A 9 -3.48 -4.87 47.09
C SER A 9 -4.71 -4.25 47.74
N ILE A 10 -5.49 -5.00 48.54
CA ILE A 10 -6.61 -4.46 49.32
C ILE A 10 -6.10 -3.43 50.32
N ASP A 11 -5.06 -3.78 51.06
CA ASP A 11 -4.50 -2.91 52.08
C ASP A 11 -3.87 -1.65 51.45
N GLN A 12 -3.24 -1.79 50.28
CA GLN A 12 -2.75 -0.66 49.49
C GLN A 12 -3.88 0.26 49.00
N LEU A 13 -4.98 -0.30 48.48
CA LEU A 13 -6.15 0.48 48.06
C LEU A 13 -6.78 1.24 49.24
N ARG A 14 -6.98 0.57 50.38
CA ARG A 14 -7.49 1.19 51.60
C ARG A 14 -6.59 2.31 52.10
N TYR A 15 -5.27 2.10 52.06
CA TYR A 15 -4.29 3.11 52.43
C TYR A 15 -4.38 4.33 51.50
N ALA A 16 -4.43 4.11 50.18
CA ALA A 16 -4.54 5.18 49.19
C ALA A 16 -5.83 6.01 49.33
N ILE A 17 -6.97 5.36 49.55
CA ILE A 17 -8.26 6.02 49.78
C ILE A 17 -8.22 6.83 51.09
N LYS A 18 -7.61 6.29 52.14
CA LYS A 18 -7.46 6.98 53.43
C LYS A 18 -6.54 8.20 53.32
N GLU A 19 -5.44 8.10 52.57
CA GLU A 19 -4.57 9.25 52.30
C GLU A 19 -5.29 10.35 51.50
N ALA A 20 -6.26 9.98 50.66
CA ALA A 20 -7.11 10.92 49.94
C ALA A 20 -8.30 11.44 50.78
N ASP A 21 -8.32 11.20 52.10
CA ASP A 21 -9.42 11.56 53.00
C ASP A 21 -10.78 10.97 52.58
N GLY A 22 -10.77 9.78 51.98
CA GLY A 22 -11.97 9.10 51.49
C GLY A 22 -12.49 9.60 50.13
N ASN A 23 -11.81 10.55 49.50
CA ASN A 23 -12.14 11.01 48.15
C ASN A 23 -11.90 9.93 47.09
N GLU A 24 -12.41 10.16 45.88
CA GLU A 24 -12.17 9.26 44.74
C GLU A 24 -10.68 9.19 44.40
N VAL A 25 -10.17 7.98 44.20
CA VAL A 25 -8.84 7.69 43.69
C VAL A 25 -8.96 6.80 42.48
N PHE A 26 -8.12 7.03 41.49
CA PHE A 26 -8.06 6.27 40.25
C PHE A 26 -6.78 5.44 40.24
N VAL A 27 -6.93 4.13 40.10
CA VAL A 27 -5.89 3.15 40.38
C VAL A 27 -5.79 2.16 39.22
N LEU A 28 -4.56 1.85 38.80
CA LEU A 28 -4.26 0.76 37.90
C LEU A 28 -3.98 -0.50 38.71
N GLY A 29 -4.68 -1.58 38.41
CA GLY A 29 -4.47 -2.91 38.98
C GLY A 29 -3.95 -3.88 37.92
N GLN A 30 -2.76 -4.43 38.15
CA GLN A 30 -2.20 -5.50 37.31
C GLN A 30 -2.72 -6.85 37.78
N THR A 31 -3.15 -7.69 36.83
CA THR A 31 -3.76 -8.99 37.13
C THR A 31 -2.79 -10.16 36.97
N ASP A 32 -2.98 -11.20 37.77
CA ASP A 32 -2.34 -12.51 37.57
C ASP A 32 -3.08 -13.36 36.52
N ALA A 33 -2.57 -14.57 36.24
CA ALA A 33 -3.18 -15.51 35.29
C ALA A 33 -4.61 -15.94 35.68
N GLU A 34 -4.98 -15.87 36.97
CA GLU A 34 -6.34 -16.11 37.45
C GLU A 34 -7.23 -14.87 37.41
N ARG A 35 -6.74 -13.76 36.82
CA ARG A 35 -7.40 -12.45 36.73
C ARG A 35 -7.64 -11.78 38.09
N ARG A 36 -6.79 -12.08 39.07
CA ARG A 36 -6.79 -11.40 40.37
C ARG A 36 -5.79 -10.26 40.35
N ILE A 37 -6.21 -9.10 40.86
CA ILE A 37 -5.35 -7.93 41.00
C ILE A 37 -4.30 -8.22 42.07
N VAL A 38 -3.03 -8.32 41.67
CA VAL A 38 -1.90 -8.63 42.55
C VAL A 38 -1.03 -7.42 42.87
N GLN A 39 -1.10 -6.38 42.04
CA GLN A 39 -0.39 -5.13 42.23
C GLN A 39 -1.30 -3.96 41.87
N VAL A 40 -1.21 -2.87 42.64
CA VAL A 40 -1.97 -1.64 42.40
C VAL A 40 -1.06 -0.43 42.39
N GLU A 41 -1.33 0.52 41.49
CA GLU A 41 -0.63 1.79 41.34
C GLU A 41 -1.64 2.94 41.29
N VAL A 42 -1.53 3.89 42.21
CA VAL A 42 -2.44 5.06 42.26
C VAL A 42 -2.01 6.06 41.18
N LEU A 43 -2.85 6.26 40.18
CA LEU A 43 -2.58 7.15 39.06
C LEU A 43 -3.09 8.58 39.30
N ALA A 44 -4.23 8.73 39.99
CA ALA A 44 -4.79 10.04 40.30
C ALA A 44 -5.56 10.03 41.63
N ARG A 45 -5.64 11.20 42.26
CA ARG A 45 -6.48 11.47 43.43
C ARG A 45 -7.43 12.62 43.07
N GLY A 46 -8.69 12.47 43.44
CA GLY A 46 -9.78 13.36 43.08
C GLY A 46 -10.44 14.01 44.27
N SER A 47 -11.73 14.30 44.11
CA SER A 47 -12.62 14.87 45.12
C SER A 47 -13.70 13.86 45.52
N GLU A 48 -14.65 14.27 46.36
CA GLU A 48 -15.79 13.43 46.77
C GLU A 48 -16.68 12.99 45.59
N ASN A 49 -16.59 13.67 44.43
CA ASN A 49 -17.53 13.51 43.32
C ASN A 49 -16.88 13.20 41.96
N ALA A 50 -15.55 13.25 41.85
CA ALA A 50 -14.85 13.06 40.59
C ALA A 50 -13.36 12.84 40.77
N VAL A 51 -12.77 12.02 39.89
CA VAL A 51 -11.32 11.83 39.73
C VAL A 51 -10.92 11.85 38.24
N PRO A 52 -9.73 12.39 37.88
CA PRO A 52 -9.22 12.31 36.51
C PRO A 52 -8.97 10.86 36.07
N ALA A 53 -9.45 10.48 34.89
CA ALA A 53 -9.16 9.18 34.27
C ALA A 53 -7.87 9.26 33.42
N ILE A 54 -6.90 8.39 33.70
CA ILE A 54 -5.63 8.32 32.97
C ILE A 54 -5.66 7.11 32.02
N LEU A 55 -5.66 7.38 30.70
CA LEU A 55 -5.87 6.36 29.67
C LEU A 55 -4.58 5.74 29.09
N GLN A 56 -3.43 6.38 29.28
CA GLN A 56 -2.19 6.04 28.55
C GLN A 56 -1.32 4.94 29.20
N THR A 57 -1.62 4.53 30.43
CA THR A 57 -0.75 3.67 31.25
C THR A 57 -1.19 2.21 31.35
N CYS A 58 -2.30 1.81 30.71
CA CYS A 58 -2.88 0.47 30.89
C CYS A 58 -2.45 -0.51 29.79
N SER A 59 -2.16 -1.76 30.16
CA SER A 59 -1.92 -2.89 29.24
C SER A 59 -3.14 -3.79 29.12
N TYR A 60 -3.21 -4.62 28.07
CA TYR A 60 -4.32 -5.58 27.90
C TYR A 60 -4.40 -6.55 29.09
N GLY A 61 -5.60 -6.75 29.63
CA GLY A 61 -5.83 -7.60 30.80
C GLY A 61 -5.65 -6.90 32.16
N ASP A 62 -5.09 -5.69 32.18
CA ASP A 62 -5.10 -4.86 33.38
C ASP A 62 -6.54 -4.47 33.77
N VAL A 63 -6.70 -3.99 34.99
CA VAL A 63 -7.96 -3.51 35.52
C VAL A 63 -7.78 -2.11 36.09
N VAL A 64 -8.60 -1.18 35.66
CA VAL A 64 -8.74 0.12 36.30
C VAL A 64 -9.74 0.02 37.44
N LEU A 65 -9.38 0.59 38.59
CA LEU A 65 -10.25 0.72 39.76
C LEU A 65 -10.45 2.18 40.13
N HIS A 66 -11.65 2.53 40.53
CA HIS A 66 -11.89 3.72 41.35
C HIS A 66 -12.91 3.44 42.44
N ASN A 67 -12.84 4.19 43.54
CA ASN A 67 -13.80 4.09 44.64
C ASN A 67 -14.96 5.06 44.47
N HIS A 68 -16.15 4.65 44.93
CA HIS A 68 -17.27 5.54 45.17
C HIS A 68 -17.35 5.87 46.68
N PRO A 69 -17.10 7.13 47.09
CA PRO A 69 -17.13 7.54 48.50
C PRO A 69 -18.47 7.31 49.18
N SER A 70 -19.56 7.41 48.41
CA SER A 70 -20.93 7.15 48.88
C SER A 70 -21.21 5.69 49.26
N GLY A 71 -20.36 4.75 48.83
CA GLY A 71 -20.57 3.30 48.96
C GLY A 71 -21.61 2.72 48.00
N VAL A 72 -22.22 3.53 47.14
CA VAL A 72 -23.16 3.06 46.10
C VAL A 72 -22.40 2.77 44.82
N LEU A 73 -22.16 1.49 44.52
CA LEU A 73 -21.33 1.06 43.38
C LEU A 73 -22.03 1.05 42.02
N ARG A 74 -23.14 1.80 41.88
CA ARG A 74 -23.86 1.89 40.62
C ARG A 74 -23.10 2.86 39.70
N PRO A 75 -22.71 2.46 38.47
CA PRO A 75 -21.97 3.33 37.57
C PRO A 75 -22.81 4.53 37.13
N SER A 76 -22.17 5.70 37.10
CA SER A 76 -22.67 6.93 36.50
C SER A 76 -22.55 6.90 34.97
N GLY A 77 -23.09 7.91 34.27
CA GLY A 77 -22.93 8.04 32.82
C GLY A 77 -21.47 8.16 32.39
N ALA A 78 -20.67 8.92 33.16
CA ALA A 78 -19.23 9.06 32.92
C ALA A 78 -18.49 7.73 33.12
N ASP A 79 -18.85 6.94 34.14
CA ASP A 79 -18.24 5.63 34.38
C ASP A 79 -18.52 4.67 33.22
N ILE A 80 -19.74 4.70 32.66
CA ILE A 80 -20.09 3.89 31.48
C ILE A 80 -19.27 4.31 30.25
N GLU A 81 -19.12 5.62 30.02
CA GLU A 81 -18.33 6.13 28.90
C GLU A 81 -16.84 5.74 29.01
N ILE A 82 -16.26 5.94 30.19
CA ILE A 82 -14.86 5.60 30.46
C ILE A 82 -14.64 4.07 30.44
N ALA A 83 -15.54 3.30 31.05
CA ALA A 83 -15.48 1.85 31.00
C ALA A 83 -15.60 1.31 29.57
N ALA A 84 -16.41 1.94 28.71
CA ALA A 84 -16.49 1.58 27.30
C ALA A 84 -15.17 1.85 26.55
N GLN A 85 -14.47 2.94 26.88
CA GLN A 85 -13.15 3.24 26.33
C GLN A 85 -12.10 2.21 26.75
N PHE A 86 -12.00 1.91 28.05
CA PHE A 86 -11.07 0.89 28.57
C PHE A 86 -11.41 -0.53 28.08
N GLY A 87 -12.68 -0.88 28.01
CA GLY A 87 -13.13 -2.17 27.47
C GLY A 87 -12.75 -2.35 26.00
N ALA A 88 -12.72 -1.27 25.21
CA ALA A 88 -12.22 -1.31 23.83
C ALA A 88 -10.69 -1.53 23.75
N LEU A 89 -9.94 -1.21 24.81
CA LEU A 89 -8.51 -1.50 24.96
C LEU A 89 -8.25 -2.90 25.56
N GLY A 90 -9.30 -3.64 25.94
CA GLY A 90 -9.16 -4.92 26.62
C GLY A 90 -8.74 -4.78 28.09
N VAL A 91 -9.08 -3.65 28.71
CA VAL A 91 -8.82 -3.33 30.12
C VAL A 91 -10.14 -3.44 30.89
N GLY A 92 -10.10 -4.11 32.06
CA GLY A 92 -11.26 -4.20 32.95
C GLY A 92 -11.53 -2.86 33.66
N PHE A 93 -12.77 -2.62 34.08
CA PHE A 93 -13.15 -1.40 34.81
C PHE A 93 -14.05 -1.71 36.00
N TYR A 94 -13.52 -1.50 37.20
CA TYR A 94 -14.11 -1.90 38.48
C TYR A 94 -14.37 -0.69 39.37
N ILE A 95 -15.51 -0.72 40.06
CA ILE A 95 -15.90 0.28 41.06
C ILE A 95 -15.89 -0.39 42.43
N ILE A 96 -15.20 0.19 43.40
CA ILE A 96 -15.08 -0.31 44.78
C ILE A 96 -15.68 0.67 45.80
N ASP A 97 -16.02 0.22 47.00
CA ASP A 97 -16.38 1.12 48.09
C ASP A 97 -15.12 1.55 48.87
N ASN A 98 -15.20 2.61 49.69
CA ASN A 98 -14.06 3.10 50.46
C ASN A 98 -13.46 2.07 51.42
N ARG A 99 -14.27 1.10 51.85
CA ARG A 99 -13.80 -0.01 52.69
C ARG A 99 -13.15 -1.13 51.88
N VAL A 100 -13.28 -1.11 50.56
CA VAL A 100 -12.79 -2.13 49.62
C VAL A 100 -13.32 -3.52 50.00
N ASP A 101 -14.57 -3.57 50.47
CA ASP A 101 -15.28 -4.79 50.85
C ASP A 101 -16.18 -5.25 49.70
N ASN A 102 -16.67 -4.29 48.92
CA ASN A 102 -17.59 -4.48 47.82
C ASN A 102 -16.98 -3.98 46.50
N LEU A 103 -17.34 -4.65 45.42
CA LEU A 103 -16.82 -4.47 44.09
C LEU A 103 -17.97 -4.62 43.09
N TYR A 104 -18.08 -3.69 42.15
CA TYR A 104 -18.93 -3.79 40.97
C TYR A 104 -18.06 -3.78 39.72
N ARG A 105 -18.26 -4.74 38.83
CA ARG A 105 -17.48 -4.90 37.59
C ARG A 105 -18.29 -4.35 36.44
N VAL A 106 -17.91 -3.17 35.94
CA VAL A 106 -18.57 -2.56 34.77
C VAL A 106 -18.10 -3.28 33.50
N VAL A 107 -16.80 -3.57 33.41
CA VAL A 107 -16.17 -4.39 32.37
C VAL A 107 -15.27 -5.41 33.04
N GLU A 108 -15.39 -6.69 32.70
CA GLU A 108 -14.55 -7.76 33.28
C GLU A 108 -13.08 -7.65 32.84
N ALA A 109 -12.17 -8.20 33.66
CA ALA A 109 -10.76 -8.31 33.25
C ALA A 109 -10.66 -9.31 32.09
N PHE A 110 -9.98 -8.89 31.03
CA PHE A 110 -9.75 -9.75 29.88
C PHE A 110 -8.62 -10.73 30.22
N ALA A 111 -8.84 -12.03 30.03
CA ALA A 111 -7.75 -12.99 30.09
C ALA A 111 -6.89 -12.82 28.83
N GLU A 112 -5.56 -12.77 28.96
CA GLU A 112 -4.72 -13.19 27.85
C GLU A 112 -5.16 -14.61 27.49
N LYS A 113 -5.63 -14.80 26.25
CA LYS A 113 -5.91 -16.15 25.77
C LYS A 113 -4.58 -16.89 25.74
N ASP A 114 -4.46 -17.97 26.51
CA ASP A 114 -3.36 -18.91 26.36
C ASP A 114 -3.31 -19.32 24.89
N THR A 115 -2.28 -18.84 24.19
CA THR A 115 -2.15 -19.14 22.77
C THR A 115 -1.75 -20.60 22.60
N GLN A 116 -2.55 -21.35 21.87
CA GLN A 116 -2.20 -22.69 21.45
C GLN A 116 -1.08 -22.59 20.41
N LYS A 117 0.08 -23.12 20.77
CA LYS A 117 1.22 -23.23 19.85
C LYS A 117 0.89 -24.18 18.72
N LEU A 118 1.35 -23.83 17.53
CA LEU A 118 1.29 -24.70 16.36
C LEU A 118 2.29 -25.83 16.49
N ASP A 119 1.83 -27.05 16.27
CA ASP A 119 2.66 -28.25 16.23
C ASP A 119 3.20 -28.46 14.80
N PRO A 120 4.53 -28.53 14.61
CA PRO A 120 5.12 -28.91 13.32
C PRO A 120 4.57 -30.22 12.74
N ALA A 121 4.18 -31.19 13.57
CA ALA A 121 3.61 -32.45 13.11
C ALA A 121 2.24 -32.24 12.43
N GLU A 122 1.40 -31.32 12.92
CA GLU A 122 0.11 -30.99 12.31
C GLU A 122 0.33 -30.34 10.93
N ILE A 123 1.30 -29.44 10.82
CA ILE A 123 1.67 -28.79 9.56
C ILE A 123 2.16 -29.83 8.55
N ALA A 124 3.04 -30.75 8.97
CA ALA A 124 3.53 -31.84 8.13
C ALA A 124 2.42 -32.79 7.70
N GLY A 125 1.41 -33.04 8.56
CA GLY A 125 0.23 -33.82 8.19
C GLY A 125 -0.64 -33.18 7.10
N LEU A 126 -0.56 -31.86 6.93
CA LEU A 126 -1.28 -31.13 5.87
C LEU A 126 -0.44 -30.96 4.60
N LEU A 127 0.81 -30.53 4.73
CA LEU A 127 1.71 -30.15 3.64
C LEU A 127 2.77 -31.18 3.28
N GLY A 128 3.00 -32.23 4.06
CA GLY A 128 4.02 -33.23 3.72
C GLY A 128 3.63 -34.08 2.50
N ALA A 129 4.57 -34.91 2.04
CA ALA A 129 4.39 -35.83 0.91
C ALA A 129 3.09 -36.66 0.95
N ASP A 130 2.73 -37.18 2.13
CA ASP A 130 1.52 -37.98 2.34
C ASP A 130 0.34 -37.14 2.91
N GLY A 131 0.51 -35.83 2.98
CA GLY A 131 -0.41 -34.90 3.62
C GLY A 131 -1.73 -34.71 2.88
N VAL A 132 -2.70 -34.12 3.57
CA VAL A 132 -4.07 -33.91 3.03
C VAL A 132 -4.07 -33.09 1.73
N ILE A 133 -3.15 -32.13 1.60
CA ILE A 133 -3.02 -31.30 0.40
C ILE A 133 -2.48 -32.12 -0.77
N ALA A 134 -1.47 -32.97 -0.53
CA ALA A 134 -0.89 -33.85 -1.54
C ALA A 134 -1.93 -34.79 -2.16
N GLN A 135 -2.84 -35.31 -1.34
CA GLN A 135 -3.90 -36.23 -1.78
C GLN A 135 -4.99 -35.54 -2.64
N LYS A 136 -5.18 -34.23 -2.48
CA LYS A 136 -6.31 -33.49 -3.07
C LYS A 136 -5.93 -32.48 -4.13
N LEU A 137 -4.66 -32.09 -4.23
CA LEU A 137 -4.15 -31.24 -5.28
C LEU A 137 -3.55 -32.11 -6.39
N PRO A 138 -4.16 -32.15 -7.59
CA PRO A 138 -3.53 -32.78 -8.75
C PRO A 138 -2.17 -32.13 -9.00
N ASP A 139 -1.17 -32.94 -9.34
CA ASP A 139 0.21 -32.50 -9.60
C ASP A 139 0.92 -31.85 -8.38
N TYR A 140 0.49 -32.19 -7.15
CA TYR A 140 1.26 -31.84 -5.96
C TYR A 140 2.62 -32.53 -5.98
N GLU A 141 3.66 -31.77 -5.65
CA GLU A 141 5.01 -32.28 -5.52
C GLU A 141 5.52 -31.97 -4.12
N ASP A 142 6.04 -33.00 -3.45
CA ASP A 142 6.73 -32.82 -2.18
C ASP A 142 7.99 -31.97 -2.37
N ARG A 143 8.12 -30.95 -1.53
CA ARG A 143 9.17 -29.94 -1.55
C ARG A 143 9.61 -29.67 -0.11
N PRO A 144 10.77 -30.19 0.34
CA PRO A 144 11.26 -29.98 1.70
C PRO A 144 11.34 -28.51 2.09
N GLU A 145 11.68 -27.64 1.14
CA GLU A 145 11.77 -26.19 1.33
C GLU A 145 10.40 -25.57 1.64
N GLN A 146 9.32 -26.11 1.04
CA GLN A 146 7.95 -25.67 1.35
C GLN A 146 7.62 -25.91 2.83
N LEU A 147 8.00 -27.08 3.33
CA LEU A 147 7.75 -27.47 4.71
C LEU A 147 8.63 -26.71 5.70
N GLN A 148 9.91 -26.48 5.36
CA GLN A 148 10.81 -25.62 6.13
C GLN A 148 10.27 -24.19 6.26
N MET A 149 9.77 -23.61 5.16
CA MET A 149 9.11 -22.30 5.21
C MET A 149 7.89 -22.32 6.12
N ALA A 150 7.03 -23.35 6.02
CA ALA A 150 5.84 -23.47 6.85
C ALA A 150 6.17 -23.55 8.35
N PHE A 151 7.23 -24.30 8.70
CA PHE A 151 7.73 -24.35 10.08
C PHE A 151 8.28 -23.01 10.55
N ALA A 152 9.02 -22.29 9.70
CA ALA A 152 9.52 -20.96 10.05
C ALA A 152 8.38 -19.96 10.30
N VAL A 153 7.31 -20.00 9.49
CA VAL A 153 6.11 -19.18 9.73
C VAL A 153 5.41 -19.58 11.03
N ALA A 154 5.31 -20.87 11.32
CA ALA A 154 4.71 -21.34 12.57
C ALA A 154 5.51 -20.89 13.80
N ASP A 155 6.83 -21.01 13.73
CA ASP A 155 7.75 -20.52 14.76
C ASP A 155 7.64 -19.00 14.93
N ALA A 156 7.48 -18.25 13.83
CA ALA A 156 7.25 -16.81 13.88
C ALA A 156 6.03 -16.44 14.72
N PHE A 157 4.93 -17.18 14.54
CA PHE A 157 3.70 -16.96 15.29
C PHE A 157 3.76 -17.46 16.73
N ASN A 158 4.36 -18.63 16.95
CA ASN A 158 4.55 -19.24 18.27
C ASN A 158 5.45 -18.41 19.19
N LYS A 159 6.53 -17.82 18.64
CA LYS A 159 7.54 -17.07 19.41
C LYS A 159 7.33 -15.56 19.43
N GLY A 160 6.47 -15.01 18.56
CA GLY A 160 6.27 -13.56 18.49
C GLY A 160 7.48 -12.82 17.88
N GLN A 161 8.04 -13.36 16.80
CA GLN A 161 9.25 -12.84 16.16
C GLN A 161 8.98 -12.30 14.75
N LEU A 162 9.93 -11.53 14.23
CA LEU A 162 9.98 -11.14 12.83
C LEU A 162 10.76 -12.21 12.06
N THR A 163 10.27 -12.59 10.88
CA THR A 163 10.92 -13.63 10.08
C THR A 163 10.98 -13.20 8.62
N VAL A 164 12.18 -13.22 8.05
CA VAL A 164 12.43 -12.90 6.64
C VAL A 164 12.78 -14.19 5.92
N VAL A 165 11.96 -14.54 4.93
CA VAL A 165 12.11 -15.78 4.15
C VAL A 165 12.31 -15.46 2.67
N GLU A 166 13.51 -15.65 2.15
CA GLU A 166 13.69 -15.80 0.71
C GLU A 166 13.31 -17.22 0.33
N ALA A 167 12.28 -17.39 -0.49
CA ALA A 167 11.87 -18.70 -0.99
C ALA A 167 11.77 -18.65 -2.50
N GLY A 168 12.60 -19.44 -3.18
CA GLY A 168 12.70 -19.47 -4.63
C GLY A 168 11.36 -19.61 -5.37
N THR A 169 11.37 -19.32 -6.68
CA THR A 169 10.22 -19.66 -7.53
C THR A 169 9.99 -21.17 -7.46
N GLY A 170 8.72 -21.58 -7.41
CA GLY A 170 8.35 -23.00 -7.33
C GLY A 170 8.27 -23.60 -5.92
N THR A 171 8.85 -22.98 -4.90
CA THR A 171 8.82 -23.50 -3.50
C THR A 171 7.39 -23.65 -2.94
N GLY A 172 6.37 -23.08 -3.59
CA GLY A 172 4.99 -23.15 -3.09
C GLY A 172 4.75 -22.23 -1.89
N LYS A 173 5.38 -21.04 -1.92
CA LYS A 173 5.33 -19.98 -0.90
C LYS A 173 3.94 -19.75 -0.33
N SER A 174 2.94 -19.59 -1.20
CA SER A 174 1.56 -19.32 -0.80
C SER A 174 1.03 -20.37 0.17
N LEU A 175 1.11 -21.65 -0.20
CA LEU A 175 0.65 -22.73 0.69
C LEU A 175 1.48 -22.80 1.97
N ALA A 176 2.81 -22.57 1.88
CA ALA A 176 3.72 -22.63 3.02
C ALA A 176 3.38 -21.59 4.10
N TYR A 177 3.00 -20.37 3.73
CA TYR A 177 2.56 -19.39 4.73
C TYR A 177 1.06 -19.50 5.07
N LEU A 178 0.21 -19.96 4.16
CA LEU A 178 -1.24 -20.05 4.37
C LEU A 178 -1.61 -21.12 5.39
N VAL A 179 -1.00 -22.30 5.32
CA VAL A 179 -1.33 -23.42 6.23
C VAL A 179 -1.10 -23.08 7.70
N PRO A 180 0.10 -22.63 8.14
CA PRO A 180 0.28 -22.21 9.53
C PRO A 180 -0.58 -20.99 9.91
N THR A 181 -0.92 -20.11 8.96
CA THR A 181 -1.86 -19.00 9.19
C THR A 181 -3.25 -19.48 9.52
N LEU A 182 -3.76 -20.45 8.77
CA LEU A 182 -5.08 -21.03 8.98
C LEU A 182 -5.16 -21.77 10.31
N LEU A 183 -4.13 -22.56 10.63
CA LEU A 183 -4.04 -23.25 11.92
C LEU A 183 -4.00 -22.25 13.07
N TRP A 184 -3.20 -21.17 12.95
CA TRP A 184 -3.13 -20.14 13.98
C TRP A 184 -4.48 -19.44 14.18
N ALA A 185 -5.08 -18.99 13.08
CA ALA A 185 -6.34 -18.26 13.11
C ALA A 185 -7.46 -19.10 13.75
N ARG A 186 -7.51 -20.40 13.43
CA ARG A 186 -8.47 -21.34 14.02
C ARG A 186 -8.18 -21.62 15.49
N ALA A 187 -6.96 -22.03 15.83
CA ALA A 187 -6.61 -22.46 17.18
C ALA A 187 -6.69 -21.33 18.21
N ASN A 188 -6.29 -20.13 17.80
CA ASN A 188 -6.20 -18.97 18.69
C ASN A 188 -7.36 -17.98 18.55
N GLN A 189 -8.24 -18.16 17.55
CA GLN A 189 -9.29 -17.19 17.19
C GLN A 189 -8.72 -15.79 16.99
N GLN A 190 -7.53 -15.72 16.40
CA GLN A 190 -6.80 -14.48 16.17
C GLN A 190 -6.75 -14.17 14.69
N ARG A 191 -7.05 -12.92 14.36
CA ARG A 191 -7.01 -12.45 12.99
C ARG A 191 -5.57 -12.34 12.48
N VAL A 192 -5.36 -12.79 11.25
CA VAL A 192 -4.07 -12.64 10.55
C VAL A 192 -4.27 -11.83 9.28
N VAL A 193 -3.37 -10.87 9.03
CA VAL A 193 -3.37 -10.06 7.81
C VAL A 193 -2.34 -10.60 6.82
N ILE A 194 -2.75 -10.87 5.59
CA ILE A 194 -1.87 -11.22 4.48
C ILE A 194 -1.85 -10.05 3.51
N SER A 195 -0.68 -9.44 3.34
CA SER A 195 -0.48 -8.32 2.45
C SER A 195 0.34 -8.74 1.24
N THR A 196 -0.14 -8.44 0.05
CA THR A 196 0.59 -8.67 -1.20
C THR A 196 0.63 -7.38 -2.03
N ARG A 197 1.45 -7.33 -3.08
CA ARG A 197 1.53 -6.12 -3.91
C ARG A 197 0.37 -5.95 -4.89
N THR A 198 0.05 -7.00 -5.65
CA THR A 198 -0.83 -6.86 -6.83
C THR A 198 -2.23 -7.41 -6.58
N ILE A 199 -3.23 -6.79 -7.21
CA ILE A 199 -4.62 -7.26 -7.16
C ILE A 199 -4.72 -8.70 -7.66
N ASN A 200 -3.99 -9.07 -8.71
CA ASN A 200 -3.98 -10.44 -9.25
C ASN A 200 -3.55 -11.48 -8.21
N LEU A 201 -2.48 -11.21 -7.43
CA LEU A 201 -2.05 -12.10 -6.36
C LEU A 201 -3.10 -12.19 -5.24
N GLN A 202 -3.74 -11.07 -4.90
CA GLN A 202 -4.81 -11.05 -3.89
C GLN A 202 -6.02 -11.88 -4.33
N GLU A 203 -6.42 -11.75 -5.59
CA GLU A 203 -7.50 -12.54 -6.18
C GLU A 203 -7.14 -14.02 -6.27
N GLN A 204 -5.89 -14.36 -6.60
CA GLN A 204 -5.43 -15.74 -6.59
C GLN A 204 -5.59 -16.38 -5.20
N LEU A 205 -5.19 -15.68 -4.15
CA LEU A 205 -5.36 -16.15 -2.77
C LEU A 205 -6.85 -16.35 -2.43
N ILE A 206 -7.70 -15.36 -2.73
CA ILE A 206 -9.11 -15.35 -2.31
C ILE A 206 -10.00 -16.26 -3.16
N ARG A 207 -9.76 -16.38 -4.47
CA ARG A 207 -10.61 -17.15 -5.39
C ARG A 207 -10.12 -18.58 -5.61
N LYS A 208 -8.83 -18.85 -5.38
CA LYS A 208 -8.22 -20.17 -5.65
C LYS A 208 -7.62 -20.80 -4.40
N ASP A 209 -6.56 -20.22 -3.84
CA ASP A 209 -5.71 -20.92 -2.86
C ASP A 209 -6.42 -21.15 -1.52
N LEU A 210 -7.08 -20.12 -0.96
CA LEU A 210 -7.85 -20.23 0.28
C LEU A 210 -9.08 -21.16 0.12
N PRO A 211 -9.95 -21.00 -0.89
CA PRO A 211 -11.06 -21.95 -1.12
C PRO A 211 -10.61 -23.39 -1.38
N PHE A 212 -9.46 -23.58 -2.02
CA PHE A 212 -8.85 -24.90 -2.15
C PHE A 212 -8.46 -25.46 -0.78
N LEU A 213 -7.72 -24.70 0.04
CA LEU A 213 -7.31 -25.14 1.38
C LEU A 213 -8.50 -25.47 2.28
N GLN A 214 -9.58 -24.70 2.21
CA GLN A 214 -10.81 -24.97 2.97
C GLN A 214 -11.43 -26.32 2.58
N ARG A 215 -11.59 -26.59 1.28
CA ARG A 215 -12.13 -27.88 0.78
C ARG A 215 -11.18 -29.05 1.01
N ALA A 216 -9.87 -28.79 0.96
CA ALA A 216 -8.86 -29.81 1.11
C ALA A 216 -8.74 -30.26 2.57
N THR A 217 -8.52 -29.31 3.48
CA THR A 217 -8.22 -29.57 4.89
C THR A 217 -9.47 -29.74 5.76
N GLY A 218 -10.62 -29.22 5.32
CA GLY A 218 -11.83 -29.16 6.14
C GLY A 218 -11.76 -28.14 7.29
N ILE A 219 -10.70 -27.33 7.35
CA ILE A 219 -10.56 -26.24 8.33
C ILE A 219 -11.59 -25.17 7.96
N GLU A 220 -12.50 -24.87 8.89
CA GLU A 220 -13.43 -23.75 8.76
C GLU A 220 -12.74 -22.44 9.12
N PHE A 221 -12.80 -21.48 8.20
CA PHE A 221 -12.33 -20.11 8.39
C PHE A 221 -13.08 -19.18 7.44
N TYR A 222 -13.07 -17.89 7.74
CA TYR A 222 -13.63 -16.86 6.89
C TYR A 222 -12.54 -15.86 6.46
N ALA A 223 -12.21 -15.86 5.17
CA ALA A 223 -11.23 -14.96 4.59
C ALA A 223 -11.90 -13.92 3.67
N VAL A 224 -11.43 -12.68 3.70
CA VAL A 224 -11.96 -11.61 2.83
C VAL A 224 -10.88 -10.75 2.20
N LEU A 225 -11.15 -10.29 0.98
CA LEU A 225 -10.37 -9.27 0.30
C LEU A 225 -10.78 -7.89 0.79
N VAL A 226 -9.83 -7.13 1.34
CA VAL A 226 -10.09 -5.76 1.79
C VAL A 226 -9.42 -4.77 0.86
N LYS A 227 -10.24 -3.94 0.22
CA LYS A 227 -9.79 -2.92 -0.74
C LYS A 227 -9.77 -1.53 -0.10
N GLY A 228 -9.03 -0.62 -0.72
CA GLY A 228 -9.08 0.81 -0.37
C GLY A 228 -10.49 1.38 -0.60
N ARG A 229 -10.89 2.37 0.20
CA ARG A 229 -12.25 2.95 0.18
C ARG A 229 -12.67 3.47 -1.20
N SER A 230 -11.74 4.08 -1.93
CA SER A 230 -11.94 4.61 -3.29
C SER A 230 -12.27 3.54 -4.32
N ASN A 231 -12.15 2.24 -4.00
CA ASN A 231 -12.56 1.15 -4.89
C ASN A 231 -14.04 0.79 -4.78
N TYR A 232 -14.80 1.44 -3.90
CA TYR A 232 -16.23 1.18 -3.71
C TYR A 232 -17.07 2.33 -4.23
N PHE A 233 -18.12 2.01 -4.98
CA PHE A 233 -19.16 2.95 -5.38
C PHE A 233 -19.93 3.46 -4.15
N CYS A 234 -20.20 4.76 -4.10
CA CYS A 234 -20.98 5.40 -3.05
C CYS A 234 -22.36 5.77 -3.57
N LEU A 235 -23.39 5.07 -3.08
CA LEU A 235 -24.80 5.30 -3.47
C LEU A 235 -25.21 6.77 -3.37
N ARG A 236 -24.81 7.46 -2.28
CA ARG A 236 -25.08 8.89 -2.08
C ARG A 236 -24.45 9.77 -3.17
N ARG A 237 -23.18 9.52 -3.47
CA ARG A 237 -22.46 10.33 -4.46
C ARG A 237 -22.91 10.02 -5.88
N GLY A 238 -23.24 8.76 -6.17
CA GLY A 238 -23.89 8.35 -7.41
C GLY A 238 -25.22 9.07 -7.63
N GLU A 239 -26.08 9.13 -6.61
CA GLU A 239 -27.34 9.87 -6.68
C GLU A 239 -27.11 11.36 -6.98
N THR A 240 -26.18 12.00 -6.25
CA THR A 240 -25.80 13.40 -6.49
C THR A 240 -25.29 13.62 -7.92
N ALA A 241 -24.34 12.79 -8.38
CA ALA A 241 -23.76 12.90 -9.72
C ALA A 241 -24.81 12.68 -10.81
N GLY A 242 -25.78 11.79 -10.59
CA GLY A 242 -26.91 11.56 -11.49
C GLY A 242 -27.88 12.75 -11.60
N ARG A 243 -28.12 13.48 -10.50
CA ARG A 243 -28.94 14.70 -10.50
C ARG A 243 -28.22 15.88 -11.17
N GLU A 244 -26.89 15.91 -11.07
CA GLU A 244 -26.06 17.01 -11.52
C GLU A 244 -25.27 16.66 -12.80
N LEU A 245 -25.75 15.75 -13.66
CA LEU A 245 -25.03 15.32 -14.89
C LEU A 245 -24.60 16.50 -15.78
N GLY A 246 -25.32 17.62 -15.72
CA GLY A 246 -24.95 18.85 -16.42
C GLY A 246 -23.57 19.41 -16.02
N LEU A 247 -22.99 19.02 -14.88
CA LEU A 247 -21.66 19.47 -14.44
C LEU A 247 -20.51 18.90 -15.27
N PHE A 248 -20.74 17.80 -16.00
CA PHE A 248 -19.69 17.03 -16.61
C PHE A 248 -19.63 17.26 -18.12
N ASP A 249 -18.47 16.97 -18.73
CA ASP A 249 -18.39 16.95 -20.19
C ASP A 249 -19.11 15.73 -20.79
N GLN A 250 -19.36 15.74 -22.09
CA GLN A 250 -20.18 14.70 -22.74
C GLN A 250 -19.59 13.29 -22.59
N GLN A 251 -18.26 13.16 -22.62
CA GLN A 251 -17.61 11.86 -22.43
C GLN A 251 -17.77 11.37 -20.99
N GLN A 252 -17.58 12.27 -20.00
CA GLN A 252 -17.80 11.95 -18.59
C GLN A 252 -19.27 11.61 -18.30
N VAL A 253 -20.23 12.28 -18.93
CA VAL A 253 -21.66 11.98 -18.79
C VAL A 253 -21.97 10.55 -19.25
N GLU A 254 -21.46 10.14 -20.42
CA GLU A 254 -21.64 8.77 -20.94
C GLU A 254 -21.02 7.73 -20.00
N GLU A 255 -19.80 7.97 -19.50
CA GLU A 255 -19.15 7.08 -18.52
C GLU A 255 -19.93 7.01 -17.21
N LEU A 256 -20.38 8.15 -16.67
CA LEU A 256 -21.16 8.20 -15.43
C LEU A 256 -22.49 7.46 -15.57
N GLN A 257 -23.20 7.62 -16.70
CA GLN A 257 -24.44 6.88 -16.97
C GLN A 257 -24.20 5.36 -16.97
N GLN A 258 -23.13 4.90 -17.61
CA GLN A 258 -22.76 3.48 -17.59
C GLN A 258 -22.44 2.99 -16.16
N ILE A 259 -21.73 3.78 -15.36
CA ILE A 259 -21.45 3.44 -13.95
C ILE A 259 -22.75 3.40 -13.14
N LEU A 260 -23.65 4.36 -13.29
CA LEU A 260 -24.92 4.42 -12.57
C LEU A 260 -25.80 3.21 -12.91
N GLN A 261 -25.87 2.82 -14.18
CA GLN A 261 -26.61 1.63 -14.61
C GLN A 261 -25.99 0.33 -14.06
N TRP A 262 -24.66 0.23 -14.04
CA TRP A 262 -23.96 -0.89 -13.40
C TRP A 262 -24.23 -0.96 -11.89
N ALA A 263 -24.28 0.19 -11.21
CA ALA A 263 -24.48 0.29 -9.77
C ALA A 263 -25.85 -0.24 -9.30
N GLU A 264 -26.85 -0.32 -10.19
CA GLU A 264 -28.15 -0.92 -9.90
C GLU A 264 -28.08 -2.45 -9.75
N ASN A 265 -27.11 -3.09 -10.42
CA ASN A 265 -27.03 -4.56 -10.53
C ASN A 265 -25.84 -5.18 -9.78
N THR A 266 -24.86 -4.38 -9.34
CA THR A 266 -23.68 -4.87 -8.63
C THR A 266 -24.00 -5.42 -7.24
N GLY A 267 -23.33 -6.52 -6.86
CA GLY A 267 -23.51 -7.17 -5.55
C GLY A 267 -22.62 -6.60 -4.43
N ASP A 268 -21.47 -6.02 -4.78
CA ASP A 268 -20.46 -5.54 -3.84
C ASP A 268 -20.00 -4.08 -4.09
N GLY A 269 -20.41 -3.48 -5.21
CA GLY A 269 -20.08 -2.10 -5.58
C GLY A 269 -18.60 -1.87 -5.86
N SER A 270 -17.83 -2.90 -6.19
CA SER A 270 -16.39 -2.78 -6.45
C SER A 270 -16.09 -2.26 -7.85
N LYS A 271 -15.16 -1.31 -7.98
CA LYS A 271 -14.69 -0.77 -9.27
C LYS A 271 -14.27 -1.86 -10.27
N GLU A 272 -13.71 -2.95 -9.78
CA GLU A 272 -13.19 -4.05 -10.60
C GLU A 272 -14.29 -4.88 -11.26
N ASP A 273 -15.52 -4.83 -10.74
CA ASP A 273 -16.67 -5.53 -11.32
C ASP A 273 -17.25 -4.77 -12.53
N LEU A 274 -16.70 -3.61 -12.90
CA LEU A 274 -17.05 -2.90 -14.12
C LEU A 274 -16.51 -3.64 -15.35
N SER A 275 -17.33 -3.76 -16.39
CA SER A 275 -16.93 -4.37 -17.68
C SER A 275 -15.95 -3.51 -18.49
N PHE A 276 -15.75 -2.25 -18.09
CA PHE A 276 -14.87 -1.27 -18.73
C PHE A 276 -14.04 -0.54 -17.67
N ILE A 277 -12.97 0.12 -18.12
CA ILE A 277 -12.12 0.92 -17.25
C ILE A 277 -12.66 2.35 -17.24
N PRO A 278 -13.30 2.83 -16.16
CA PRO A 278 -13.79 4.20 -16.11
C PRO A 278 -12.61 5.17 -16.04
N SER A 279 -12.78 6.38 -16.58
CA SER A 279 -11.81 7.45 -16.37
C SER A 279 -11.66 7.74 -14.87
N TYR A 280 -10.47 8.18 -14.49
CA TYR A 280 -10.20 8.56 -13.09
C TYR A 280 -11.19 9.64 -12.62
N GLN A 281 -11.49 10.62 -13.48
CA GLN A 281 -12.40 11.73 -13.17
C GLN A 281 -13.84 11.24 -12.94
N ALA A 282 -14.39 10.41 -13.82
CA ALA A 282 -15.75 9.90 -13.66
C ALA A 282 -15.89 9.04 -12.39
N TRP A 283 -14.91 8.16 -12.11
CA TRP A 283 -14.96 7.32 -10.91
C TRP A 283 -14.78 8.10 -9.62
N GLU A 284 -13.91 9.12 -9.62
CA GLU A 284 -13.68 10.00 -8.47
C GLU A 284 -14.95 10.71 -8.01
N GLU A 285 -15.89 10.98 -8.91
CA GLU A 285 -17.17 11.63 -8.58
C GLU A 285 -18.15 10.74 -7.82
N VAL A 286 -18.05 9.42 -8.01
CA VAL A 286 -19.04 8.46 -7.49
C VAL A 286 -18.47 7.50 -6.44
N CYS A 287 -17.15 7.46 -6.24
CA CYS A 287 -16.51 6.55 -5.29
C CYS A 287 -16.67 7.00 -3.83
N CYS A 288 -16.44 6.10 -2.89
CA CYS A 288 -16.44 6.43 -1.47
C CYS A 288 -15.14 7.15 -1.07
N GLU A 289 -15.27 8.26 -0.34
CA GLU A 289 -14.15 9.04 0.21
C GLU A 289 -14.25 9.14 1.73
N ALA A 290 -13.11 9.28 2.43
CA ALA A 290 -13.04 9.17 3.89
C ALA A 290 -13.65 10.37 4.60
N ASP A 291 -13.30 11.53 4.08
CA ASP A 291 -13.59 12.89 4.53
C ASP A 291 -15.03 13.33 4.18
N GLN A 292 -15.72 12.61 3.30
CA GLN A 292 -17.08 12.93 2.84
C GLN A 292 -18.10 11.82 3.12
N CYS A 293 -17.78 10.92 4.05
CA CYS A 293 -18.67 9.85 4.45
C CYS A 293 -19.43 10.23 5.72
N ALA A 294 -20.76 10.32 5.65
CA ALA A 294 -21.62 10.59 6.80
C ALA A 294 -21.74 9.38 7.78
N ARG A 295 -21.07 8.26 7.47
CA ARG A 295 -21.06 7.02 8.28
C ARG A 295 -22.48 6.60 8.66
N VAL A 296 -22.75 6.43 9.96
CA VAL A 296 -24.04 5.98 10.51
C VAL A 296 -25.18 6.96 10.20
N ARG A 297 -24.89 8.26 10.01
CA ARG A 297 -25.88 9.29 9.61
C ARG A 297 -26.19 9.29 8.10
N CYS A 298 -25.60 8.39 7.32
CA CYS A 298 -25.88 8.27 5.89
C CYS A 298 -27.20 7.53 5.63
N GLN A 299 -28.09 8.09 4.82
CA GLN A 299 -29.36 7.44 4.43
C GLN A 299 -29.18 6.07 3.78
N TYR A 300 -28.02 5.83 3.14
CA TYR A 300 -27.68 4.57 2.49
C TYR A 300 -26.83 3.63 3.37
N TYR A 301 -26.60 3.92 4.65
CA TYR A 301 -25.66 3.18 5.49
C TYR A 301 -25.92 1.67 5.52
N SER A 302 -27.19 1.26 5.61
CA SER A 302 -27.60 -0.15 5.62
C SER A 302 -27.20 -0.89 4.33
N ARG A 303 -27.40 -0.26 3.17
CA ARG A 303 -27.11 -0.77 1.82
C ARG A 303 -25.73 -0.36 1.27
N CYS A 304 -24.93 0.36 2.05
CA CYS A 304 -23.65 0.88 1.60
C CYS A 304 -22.64 -0.26 1.36
N PHE A 305 -22.16 -0.36 0.12
CA PHE A 305 -21.17 -1.33 -0.33
C PHE A 305 -19.89 -1.33 0.53
N PHE A 306 -19.31 -0.15 0.76
CA PHE A 306 -18.13 -0.01 1.60
C PHE A 306 -18.35 -0.49 3.04
N HIS A 307 -19.46 -0.09 3.69
CA HIS A 307 -19.75 -0.52 5.07
C HIS A 307 -20.15 -2.00 5.15
N LYS A 308 -20.78 -2.57 4.12
CA LYS A 308 -20.96 -4.02 3.97
C LYS A 308 -19.61 -4.73 3.95
N ALA A 309 -18.67 -4.28 3.13
CA ALA A 309 -17.32 -4.83 3.07
C ALA A 309 -16.56 -4.69 4.41
N ARG A 310 -16.69 -3.55 5.12
CA ARG A 310 -16.08 -3.38 6.45
C ARG A 310 -16.68 -4.31 7.51
N ARG A 311 -18.01 -4.54 7.50
CA ARG A 311 -18.66 -5.53 8.38
C ARG A 311 -18.20 -6.96 8.08
N GLN A 312 -17.97 -7.28 6.81
CA GLN A 312 -17.39 -8.57 6.42
C GLN A 312 -15.96 -8.72 6.92
N ALA A 313 -15.11 -7.68 6.76
CA ALA A 313 -13.75 -7.66 7.31
C ALA A 313 -13.73 -7.84 8.83
N ALA A 314 -14.62 -7.18 9.57
CA ALA A 314 -14.70 -7.30 11.03
C ALA A 314 -15.00 -8.73 11.52
N ARG A 315 -15.63 -9.56 10.69
CA ARG A 315 -15.96 -10.97 10.99
C ARG A 315 -14.93 -11.96 10.48
N ALA A 316 -13.98 -11.53 9.66
CA ALA A 316 -13.02 -12.41 9.02
C ALA A 316 -11.85 -12.77 9.93
N ASP A 317 -11.41 -14.02 9.81
CA ASP A 317 -10.22 -14.57 10.46
C ASP A 317 -8.95 -14.20 9.67
N ILE A 318 -9.08 -14.12 8.34
CA ILE A 318 -7.99 -13.73 7.44
C ILE A 318 -8.39 -12.52 6.62
N LEU A 319 -7.54 -11.50 6.63
CA LEU A 319 -7.68 -10.34 5.76
C LEU A 319 -6.60 -10.37 4.69
N VAL A 320 -7.01 -10.35 3.42
CA VAL A 320 -6.09 -10.17 2.30
C VAL A 320 -6.13 -8.70 1.88
N VAL A 321 -4.99 -8.02 1.91
CA VAL A 321 -4.84 -6.57 1.64
C VAL A 321 -3.70 -6.30 0.67
N ASN A 322 -3.64 -5.08 0.15
CA ASN A 322 -2.43 -4.59 -0.52
C ASN A 322 -1.46 -3.92 0.47
N HIS A 323 -0.18 -3.86 0.15
CA HIS A 323 0.84 -3.22 1.03
C HIS A 323 0.52 -1.76 1.37
N ALA A 324 0.04 -0.98 0.39
CA ALA A 324 -0.29 0.42 0.61
C ALA A 324 -1.43 0.61 1.64
N LEU A 325 -2.44 -0.26 1.61
CA LEU A 325 -3.57 -0.25 2.52
C LEU A 325 -3.16 -0.67 3.93
N LEU A 326 -2.26 -1.65 4.05
CA LEU A 326 -1.69 -2.05 5.33
C LEU A 326 -0.90 -0.88 5.96
N LEU A 327 -0.01 -0.24 5.19
CA LEU A 327 0.74 0.92 5.67
C LEU A 327 -0.18 2.10 6.02
N SER A 328 -1.25 2.31 5.24
CA SER A 328 -2.27 3.33 5.54
C SER A 328 -2.96 3.07 6.87
N ASP A 329 -3.32 1.82 7.15
CA ASP A 329 -3.94 1.43 8.41
C ASP A 329 -3.03 1.70 9.60
N LEU A 330 -1.76 1.27 9.50
CA LEU A 330 -0.79 1.39 10.58
C LEU A 330 -0.43 2.86 10.85
N ALA A 331 -0.27 3.68 9.81
CA ALA A 331 -0.04 5.11 9.96
C ALA A 331 -1.20 5.80 10.69
N LEU A 332 -2.46 5.45 10.38
CA LEU A 332 -3.64 6.00 11.06
C LEU A 332 -3.73 5.55 12.52
N ARG A 333 -3.36 4.31 12.83
CA ARG A 333 -3.27 3.83 14.22
C ARG A 333 -2.20 4.57 14.99
N GLN A 334 -1.07 4.88 14.37
CA GLN A 334 0.01 5.64 14.99
C GLN A 334 -0.42 7.06 15.34
N GLN A 335 -1.19 7.73 14.46
CA GLN A 335 -1.70 9.08 14.72
C GLN A 335 -2.77 9.13 15.82
N THR A 336 -3.56 8.08 15.95
CA THR A 336 -4.67 8.01 16.93
C THR A 336 -4.27 7.35 18.26
N ASP A 337 -3.05 6.80 18.32
CA ASP A 337 -2.51 5.93 19.38
C ASP A 337 -3.49 4.83 19.85
N ASN A 338 -4.39 4.41 18.96
CA ASN A 338 -5.47 3.48 19.28
C ASN A 338 -5.39 2.24 18.36
N TYR A 339 -4.61 1.26 18.81
CA TYR A 339 -4.32 0.04 18.04
C TYR A 339 -5.37 -1.06 18.23
N SER A 340 -6.18 -0.99 19.29
CA SER A 340 -7.27 -1.94 19.52
C SER A 340 -8.59 -1.51 18.87
N ALA A 341 -8.71 -0.26 18.44
CA ALA A 341 -9.85 0.19 17.64
C ALA A 341 -9.71 -0.22 16.16
N THR A 342 -10.86 -0.25 15.47
CA THR A 342 -10.85 -0.40 14.00
C THR A 342 -10.44 0.93 13.36
N ALA A 343 -9.31 0.95 12.66
CA ALA A 343 -8.90 2.07 11.82
C ALA A 343 -9.45 1.85 10.38
N VAL A 344 -8.58 1.48 9.43
CA VAL A 344 -9.01 0.99 8.13
C VAL A 344 -9.36 -0.50 8.27
N LEU A 345 -8.45 -1.27 8.82
CA LEU A 345 -8.59 -2.70 9.09
C LEU A 345 -9.14 -2.92 10.51
N PRO A 346 -9.85 -4.02 10.76
CA PRO A 346 -10.04 -4.55 12.10
C PRO A 346 -8.70 -4.81 12.81
N PRO A 347 -8.65 -4.81 14.15
CA PRO A 347 -7.41 -5.10 14.91
C PRO A 347 -6.79 -6.45 14.56
N PHE A 348 -5.46 -6.49 14.56
CA PHE A 348 -4.63 -7.67 14.31
C PHE A 348 -3.24 -7.47 14.95
N GLU A 349 -2.59 -8.58 15.30
CA GLU A 349 -1.22 -8.57 15.88
C GLU A 349 -0.20 -9.26 14.98
N ARG A 350 -0.66 -10.02 13.98
CA ARG A 350 0.19 -10.88 13.13
C ARG A 350 -0.07 -10.58 11.67
N ALA A 351 0.99 -10.47 10.89
CA ALA A 351 0.90 -10.23 9.46
C ALA A 351 1.93 -11.00 8.64
N ILE A 352 1.59 -11.26 7.38
CA ILE A 352 2.47 -11.78 6.34
C ILE A 352 2.57 -10.74 5.23
N LEU A 353 3.79 -10.38 4.83
CA LEU A 353 4.08 -9.56 3.65
C LEU A 353 4.65 -10.46 2.56
N ASP A 354 3.82 -10.77 1.57
CA ASP A 354 4.23 -11.48 0.36
C ASP A 354 4.73 -10.48 -0.69
N GLU A 355 5.75 -10.84 -1.46
CA GLU A 355 6.51 -9.93 -2.32
C GLU A 355 7.13 -8.73 -1.57
N ALA A 356 7.65 -9.01 -0.37
CA ALA A 356 8.19 -8.00 0.55
C ALA A 356 9.34 -7.15 -0.02
N HIS A 357 9.98 -7.59 -1.11
CA HIS A 357 11.01 -6.82 -1.82
C HIS A 357 10.50 -5.47 -2.37
N HIS A 358 9.19 -5.26 -2.42
CA HIS A 358 8.56 -3.99 -2.79
C HIS A 358 8.27 -3.04 -1.63
N LEU A 359 8.47 -3.47 -0.38
CA LEU A 359 8.04 -2.71 0.78
C LEU A 359 8.64 -1.30 0.81
N GLU A 360 9.92 -1.16 0.46
CA GLU A 360 10.59 0.15 0.39
C GLU A 360 9.92 1.11 -0.60
N ASP A 361 9.70 0.65 -1.84
CA ASP A 361 9.09 1.47 -2.90
C ASP A 361 7.65 1.84 -2.53
N VAL A 362 6.88 0.90 -1.97
CA VAL A 362 5.50 1.16 -1.54
C VAL A 362 5.45 2.15 -0.38
N ALA A 363 6.31 1.99 0.62
CA ALA A 363 6.39 2.92 1.74
C ALA A 363 6.83 4.32 1.27
N THR A 364 7.81 4.40 0.39
CA THR A 364 8.29 5.68 -0.17
C THR A 364 7.16 6.38 -0.90
N SER A 365 6.46 5.68 -1.80
CA SER A 365 5.34 6.24 -2.55
C SER A 365 4.17 6.64 -1.65
N TYR A 366 3.91 5.90 -0.57
CA TYR A 366 2.84 6.21 0.37
C TYR A 366 3.13 7.50 1.16
N PHE A 367 4.36 7.70 1.61
CA PHE A 367 4.79 8.89 2.34
C PHE A 367 5.20 10.06 1.43
N SER A 368 5.00 9.94 0.11
CA SER A 368 5.29 11.01 -0.84
C SER A 368 4.07 11.93 -1.03
N SER A 369 4.31 13.22 -1.25
CA SER A 369 3.28 14.19 -1.64
C SER A 369 3.55 14.74 -3.04
N GLN A 370 2.47 14.99 -3.79
CA GLN A 370 2.54 15.57 -5.14
C GLN A 370 1.39 16.57 -5.34
N LEU A 371 1.75 17.84 -5.53
CA LEU A 371 0.82 18.92 -5.80
C LEU A 371 0.90 19.35 -7.26
N THR A 372 -0.26 19.47 -7.91
CA THR A 372 -0.38 19.96 -9.28
C THR A 372 -1.52 20.97 -9.35
N ARG A 373 -1.60 21.74 -10.43
CA ARG A 373 -2.77 22.61 -10.70
C ARG A 373 -4.11 21.83 -10.70
N PHE A 374 -4.08 20.55 -11.05
CA PHE A 374 -5.26 19.69 -11.02
C PHE A 374 -5.69 19.30 -9.62
N THR A 375 -4.74 19.21 -8.68
CA THR A 375 -5.03 19.01 -7.25
C THR A 375 -5.92 20.14 -6.73
N PHE A 376 -5.56 21.40 -7.01
CA PHE A 376 -6.38 22.58 -6.68
C PHE A 376 -7.70 22.59 -7.44
N SER A 377 -7.65 22.44 -8.77
CA SER A 377 -8.86 22.50 -9.62
C SER A 377 -9.91 21.49 -9.16
N ARG A 378 -9.50 20.27 -8.82
CA ARG A 378 -10.38 19.21 -8.32
C ARG A 378 -11.08 19.60 -7.02
N VAL A 379 -10.36 20.16 -6.05
CA VAL A 379 -10.95 20.56 -4.76
C VAL A 379 -11.86 21.78 -4.94
N LEU A 380 -11.39 22.80 -5.65
CA LEU A 380 -12.08 24.09 -5.78
C LEU A 380 -13.31 24.02 -6.70
N ASN A 381 -13.28 23.19 -7.76
CA ASN A 381 -14.42 23.04 -8.66
C ASN A 381 -15.61 22.32 -7.99
N ARG A 382 -15.36 21.56 -6.90
CA ARG A 382 -16.43 20.96 -6.10
C ARG A 382 -17.17 21.98 -5.25
N LEU A 383 -16.49 23.03 -4.78
CA LEU A 383 -17.14 24.14 -4.06
C LEU A 383 -18.08 24.91 -5.00
N ARG A 384 -17.65 25.18 -6.24
CA ARG A 384 -18.47 25.78 -7.30
C ARG A 384 -17.96 25.41 -8.69
N HIS A 385 -18.85 25.05 -9.59
CA HIS A 385 -18.47 24.68 -10.94
C HIS A 385 -17.99 25.91 -11.76
N PRO A 386 -16.88 25.81 -12.52
CA PRO A 386 -16.28 26.95 -13.21
C PRO A 386 -17.17 27.59 -14.29
N ARG A 387 -18.08 26.82 -14.92
CA ARG A 387 -18.97 27.33 -15.99
C ARG A 387 -20.44 27.40 -15.61
N LYS A 388 -20.84 26.73 -14.54
CA LYS A 388 -22.23 26.60 -14.10
C LYS A 388 -22.31 27.13 -12.69
N LEU A 389 -22.37 28.45 -12.60
CA LEU A 389 -22.16 29.19 -11.36
C LEU A 389 -23.16 28.86 -10.24
N ASN A 390 -24.32 28.31 -10.58
CA ASN A 390 -25.36 27.88 -9.64
C ASN A 390 -25.20 26.42 -9.21
N GLN A 391 -24.09 25.76 -9.56
CA GLN A 391 -23.83 24.36 -9.24
C GLN A 391 -22.53 24.23 -8.43
N GLY A 392 -22.48 23.20 -7.56
CA GLY A 392 -21.40 22.96 -6.59
C GLY A 392 -21.90 22.96 -5.15
N LEU A 393 -21.03 22.59 -4.21
CA LEU A 393 -21.40 22.40 -2.80
C LEU A 393 -21.92 23.67 -2.13
N LEU A 394 -21.26 24.82 -2.36
CA LEU A 394 -21.66 26.09 -1.74
C LEU A 394 -22.98 26.64 -2.30
N PRO A 395 -23.19 26.74 -3.63
CA PRO A 395 -24.50 27.12 -4.18
C PRO A 395 -25.63 26.17 -3.76
N ARG A 396 -25.37 24.86 -3.72
CA ARG A 396 -26.37 23.87 -3.30
C ARG A 396 -26.72 24.01 -1.82
N PHE A 397 -25.72 24.21 -0.97
CA PHE A 397 -25.95 24.45 0.46
C PHE A 397 -26.80 25.71 0.67
N LEU A 398 -26.53 26.78 -0.09
CA LEU A 398 -27.32 28.01 -0.05
C LEU A 398 -28.77 27.80 -0.51
N ASP A 399 -28.98 27.07 -1.60
CA ASP A 399 -30.33 26.74 -2.09
C ASP A 399 -31.12 25.93 -1.04
N GLN A 400 -30.48 24.93 -0.42
CA GLN A 400 -31.07 24.13 0.67
C GLN A 400 -31.39 24.98 1.91
N LEU A 401 -30.50 25.89 2.29
CA LEU A 401 -30.74 26.82 3.40
C LEU A 401 -31.96 27.70 3.13
N SER A 402 -32.10 28.24 1.92
CA SER A 402 -33.25 29.12 1.60
C SER A 402 -34.61 28.39 1.60
N GLN A 403 -34.60 27.07 1.35
CA GLN A 403 -35.82 26.24 1.35
C GLN A 403 -36.20 25.74 2.75
N GLU A 404 -35.21 25.45 3.60
CA GLU A 404 -35.42 24.72 4.85
C GLU A 404 -35.39 25.59 6.10
N LEU A 405 -34.75 26.76 6.05
CA LEU A 405 -34.65 27.66 7.20
C LEU A 405 -35.94 28.47 7.38
N PRO A 406 -36.55 28.51 8.58
CA PRO A 406 -37.72 29.34 8.84
C PRO A 406 -37.40 30.84 8.75
N ASP A 407 -38.37 31.65 8.29
CA ASP A 407 -38.27 33.12 8.20
C ASP A 407 -37.88 33.79 9.53
N SER A 408 -38.21 33.19 10.67
CA SER A 408 -37.83 33.68 12.00
C SER A 408 -36.32 33.72 12.25
N LEU A 409 -35.53 33.03 11.42
CA LEU A 409 -34.07 32.94 11.51
C LEU A 409 -33.36 33.71 10.38
N ASP A 410 -33.99 34.74 9.81
CA ASP A 410 -33.42 35.56 8.72
C ASP A 410 -32.02 36.11 9.03
N GLN A 411 -31.73 36.47 10.29
CA GLN A 411 -30.39 36.92 10.67
C GLN A 411 -29.32 35.84 10.49
N LEU A 412 -29.63 34.58 10.84
CA LEU A 412 -28.73 33.45 10.65
C LEU A 412 -28.53 33.16 9.16
N TYR A 413 -29.62 33.20 8.38
CA TYR A 413 -29.56 33.07 6.91
C TYR A 413 -28.63 34.12 6.29
N ARG A 414 -28.78 35.41 6.65
CA ARG A 414 -27.94 36.50 6.12
C ARG A 414 -26.47 36.33 6.47
N THR A 415 -26.16 35.89 7.70
CA THR A 415 -24.78 35.60 8.11
C THR A 415 -24.18 34.48 7.26
N LEU A 416 -24.87 33.33 7.17
CA LEU A 416 -24.42 32.18 6.37
C LEU A 416 -24.29 32.55 4.88
N HIS A 417 -25.24 33.32 4.34
CA HIS A 417 -25.18 33.80 2.95
C HIS A 417 -23.95 34.67 2.70
N GLY A 418 -23.67 35.64 3.57
CA GLY A 418 -22.50 36.51 3.44
C GLY A 418 -21.18 35.75 3.54
N GLU A 419 -21.09 34.76 4.44
CA GLU A 419 -19.95 33.86 4.53
C GLU A 419 -19.77 33.05 3.23
N ILE A 420 -20.84 32.48 2.69
CA ILE A 420 -20.82 31.71 1.44
C ILE A 420 -20.35 32.59 0.27
N GLU A 421 -20.83 33.83 0.14
CA GLU A 421 -20.38 34.75 -0.91
C GLU A 421 -18.90 35.08 -0.80
N SER A 422 -18.41 35.33 0.42
CA SER A 422 -16.98 35.56 0.69
C SER A 422 -16.14 34.34 0.28
N LEU A 423 -16.58 33.14 0.65
CA LEU A 423 -15.92 31.87 0.29
C LEU A 423 -15.89 31.63 -1.21
N LEU A 424 -16.96 31.99 -1.93
CA LEU A 424 -16.99 31.87 -3.39
C LEU A 424 -15.96 32.78 -4.06
N ASN A 425 -15.74 33.98 -3.53
CA ASN A 425 -14.71 34.90 -4.02
C ASN A 425 -13.30 34.38 -3.71
N GLN A 426 -13.03 33.99 -2.47
CA GLN A 426 -11.75 33.39 -2.06
C GLN A 426 -11.41 32.15 -2.90
N ARG A 427 -12.41 31.28 -3.14
CA ARG A 427 -12.27 30.09 -3.98
C ARG A 427 -11.88 30.43 -5.42
N GLN A 428 -12.43 31.50 -6.00
CA GLN A 428 -12.09 31.93 -7.35
C GLN A 428 -10.67 32.48 -7.40
N GLN A 429 -10.31 33.36 -6.44
CA GLN A 429 -8.96 33.91 -6.31
C GLN A 429 -7.90 32.81 -6.18
N LEU A 430 -8.14 31.81 -5.33
CA LEU A 430 -7.22 30.69 -5.16
C LEU A 430 -7.12 29.82 -6.42
N LEU A 431 -8.22 29.61 -7.15
CA LEU A 431 -8.16 28.86 -8.41
C LEU A 431 -7.29 29.61 -9.43
N ASP A 432 -7.54 30.90 -9.63
CA ASP A 432 -6.81 31.71 -10.60
C ASP A 432 -5.32 31.78 -10.24
N LEU A 433 -5.01 32.00 -8.96
CA LEU A 433 -3.65 31.95 -8.43
C LEU A 433 -3.00 30.59 -8.68
N ALA A 434 -3.66 29.47 -8.37
CA ALA A 434 -3.11 28.14 -8.63
C ALA A 434 -2.87 27.87 -10.12
N LEU A 435 -3.73 28.37 -11.00
CA LEU A 435 -3.52 28.23 -12.44
C LEU A 435 -2.32 29.08 -12.92
N GLU A 436 -2.23 30.33 -12.48
CA GLU A 436 -1.16 31.25 -12.83
C GLU A 436 0.20 30.75 -12.31
N GLU A 437 0.31 30.48 -11.02
CA GLU A 437 1.59 30.14 -10.39
C GLU A 437 2.19 28.84 -10.93
N PHE A 438 1.38 27.79 -11.10
CA PHE A 438 1.87 26.53 -11.69
C PHE A 438 2.27 26.69 -13.16
N GLN A 439 1.62 27.60 -13.89
CA GLN A 439 1.99 27.91 -15.27
C GLN A 439 3.30 28.69 -15.34
N SER A 440 3.46 29.74 -14.52
CA SER A 440 4.71 30.50 -14.45
C SER A 440 5.89 29.59 -14.09
N ILE A 441 5.73 28.69 -13.12
CA ILE A 441 6.78 27.71 -12.79
C ILE A 441 7.09 26.79 -13.98
N ALA A 442 6.07 26.41 -14.76
CA ALA A 442 6.24 25.55 -15.94
C ALA A 442 7.08 26.19 -17.04
N GLU A 443 7.01 27.52 -17.17
CA GLU A 443 7.68 28.30 -18.21
C GLU A 443 9.07 28.76 -17.75
N GLU A 444 9.15 29.35 -16.55
CA GLU A 444 10.38 29.96 -16.01
C GLU A 444 11.45 28.93 -15.62
N LEU A 445 11.06 27.79 -15.03
CA LEU A 445 12.04 26.81 -14.53
C LEU A 445 12.81 26.12 -15.68
N PRO A 446 12.16 25.58 -16.74
CA PRO A 446 12.91 25.02 -17.87
C PRO A 446 13.76 26.06 -18.59
N GLU A 447 13.27 27.29 -18.74
CA GLU A 447 14.01 28.40 -19.37
C GLU A 447 15.28 28.72 -18.60
N PHE A 448 15.18 28.89 -17.27
CA PHE A 448 16.33 29.13 -16.40
C PHE A 448 17.37 28.01 -16.46
N LEU A 449 16.90 26.75 -16.53
CA LEU A 449 17.77 25.57 -16.65
C LEU A 449 18.30 25.34 -18.07
N GLY A 450 17.89 26.13 -19.07
CA GLY A 450 18.25 25.93 -20.47
C GLY A 450 17.74 24.61 -21.05
N LYS A 451 16.66 24.05 -20.50
CA LYS A 451 16.09 22.75 -20.90
C LYS A 451 14.77 22.95 -21.66
N LYS A 452 14.57 22.13 -22.70
CA LYS A 452 13.29 22.11 -23.45
C LYS A 452 12.40 20.98 -22.94
N VAL A 453 11.13 21.30 -22.66
CA VAL A 453 10.10 20.31 -22.33
C VAL A 453 9.28 20.00 -23.59
N SER A 454 8.99 18.73 -23.83
CA SER A 454 8.15 18.27 -24.94
C SER A 454 7.46 16.95 -24.61
N ALA A 455 6.59 16.46 -25.48
CA ALA A 455 5.90 15.17 -25.32
C ALA A 455 6.85 13.96 -25.11
N LYS A 456 8.12 14.06 -25.52
CA LYS A 456 9.14 13.02 -25.31
C LYS A 456 10.10 13.31 -24.15
N PHE A 457 10.14 14.55 -23.68
CA PHE A 457 11.13 15.01 -22.71
C PHE A 457 10.42 15.73 -21.56
N GLU A 458 10.33 15.06 -20.42
CA GLU A 458 9.95 15.66 -19.15
C GLU A 458 11.18 16.22 -18.43
N LEU A 459 10.98 17.34 -17.74
CA LEU A 459 11.95 17.88 -16.81
C LEU A 459 11.63 17.32 -15.42
N LYS A 460 12.61 16.68 -14.78
CA LYS A 460 12.62 16.40 -13.35
C LYS A 460 13.83 17.12 -12.75
N HIS A 461 13.59 18.11 -11.89
CA HIS A 461 14.65 18.89 -11.28
C HIS A 461 14.64 18.72 -9.76
N ARG A 462 15.62 17.98 -9.25
CA ARG A 462 15.86 17.82 -7.81
C ARG A 462 16.40 19.11 -7.22
N ILE A 463 15.84 19.54 -6.10
CA ILE A 463 16.26 20.74 -5.41
C ILE A 463 17.44 20.40 -4.48
N LEU A 464 18.56 21.08 -4.71
CA LEU A 464 19.80 20.94 -3.93
C LEU A 464 20.07 22.23 -3.14
N PRO A 465 20.88 22.18 -2.07
CA PRO A 465 21.21 23.36 -1.26
C PRO A 465 21.72 24.56 -2.08
N ASP A 466 22.51 24.30 -3.13
CA ASP A 466 23.02 25.37 -4.01
C ASP A 466 21.91 26.00 -4.85
N PHE A 467 20.95 25.19 -5.34
CA PHE A 467 19.79 25.69 -6.05
C PHE A 467 18.89 26.53 -5.14
N MET A 468 18.82 26.19 -3.85
CA MET A 468 18.01 26.93 -2.86
C MET A 468 18.48 28.38 -2.64
N GLN A 469 19.69 28.73 -3.08
CA GLN A 469 20.23 30.09 -3.00
C GLN A 469 19.94 30.91 -4.26
N THR A 470 19.40 30.29 -5.31
CA THR A 470 19.13 30.97 -6.59
C THR A 470 17.92 31.89 -6.50
N THR A 471 17.91 32.93 -7.34
CA THR A 471 16.78 33.86 -7.44
C THR A 471 15.49 33.16 -7.85
N ILE A 472 15.56 32.20 -8.78
CA ILE A 472 14.39 31.43 -9.23
C ILE A 472 13.77 30.61 -8.10
N TRP A 473 14.58 30.01 -7.22
CA TRP A 473 14.06 29.28 -6.07
C TRP A 473 13.40 30.21 -5.04
N LEU A 474 14.04 31.34 -4.73
CA LEU A 474 13.47 32.33 -3.80
C LEU A 474 12.14 32.87 -4.30
N GLU A 475 12.02 33.14 -5.60
CA GLU A 475 10.73 33.52 -6.21
C GLU A 475 9.73 32.37 -6.13
N LEU A 476 10.12 31.13 -6.47
CA LEU A 476 9.25 29.96 -6.34
C LEU A 476 8.73 29.78 -4.91
N CYS A 477 9.56 29.96 -3.89
CA CYS A 477 9.12 29.92 -2.49
C CYS A 477 8.06 30.99 -2.18
N LYS A 478 8.17 32.20 -2.74
CA LYS A 478 7.13 33.24 -2.59
C LYS A 478 5.83 32.84 -3.29
N ARG A 479 5.92 32.18 -4.46
CA ARG A 479 4.75 31.64 -5.18
C ARG A 479 4.04 30.56 -4.36
N VAL A 480 4.80 29.59 -3.84
CA VAL A 480 4.32 28.52 -2.97
C VAL A 480 3.70 29.08 -1.69
N GLU A 481 4.31 30.08 -1.06
CA GLU A 481 3.77 30.71 0.15
C GLU A 481 2.44 31.42 -0.12
N ARG A 482 2.30 32.13 -1.25
CA ARG A 482 1.01 32.74 -1.63
C ARG A 482 -0.09 31.70 -1.80
N LEU A 483 0.22 30.57 -2.45
CA LEU A 483 -0.72 29.45 -2.57
C LEU A 483 -1.09 28.87 -1.20
N ARG A 484 -0.10 28.74 -0.31
CA ARG A 484 -0.29 28.19 1.04
C ARG A 484 -1.20 29.07 1.88
N VAL A 485 -0.95 30.38 1.90
CA VAL A 485 -1.77 31.36 2.62
C VAL A 485 -3.20 31.36 2.09
N ALA A 486 -3.40 31.49 0.78
CA ALA A 486 -4.74 31.52 0.19
C ALA A 486 -5.51 30.19 0.39
N SER A 487 -4.82 29.04 0.38
CA SER A 487 -5.42 27.74 0.70
C SER A 487 -5.85 27.67 2.17
N SER A 488 -4.98 28.14 3.08
CA SER A 488 -5.27 28.21 4.51
C SER A 488 -6.44 29.14 4.82
N GLU A 489 -6.50 30.31 4.19
CA GLU A 489 -7.59 31.27 4.37
C GLU A 489 -8.95 30.69 3.95
N LEU A 490 -9.01 30.04 2.78
CA LEU A 490 -10.24 29.38 2.33
C LEU A 490 -10.63 28.21 3.25
N ALA A 491 -9.66 27.42 3.71
CA ALA A 491 -9.91 26.34 4.66
C ALA A 491 -10.50 26.87 5.98
N GLN A 492 -9.89 27.92 6.55
CA GLN A 492 -10.38 28.56 7.78
C GLN A 492 -11.74 29.21 7.59
N GLY A 493 -12.01 29.80 6.43
CA GLY A 493 -13.34 30.32 6.10
C GLY A 493 -14.40 29.22 6.07
N LEU A 494 -14.10 28.05 5.48
CA LEU A 494 -15.02 26.91 5.48
C LEU A 494 -15.24 26.35 6.89
N ILE A 495 -14.21 26.31 7.72
CA ILE A 495 -14.32 25.93 9.14
C ILE A 495 -15.21 26.93 9.88
N GLY A 496 -15.05 28.23 9.62
CA GLY A 496 -15.93 29.29 10.13
C GLY A 496 -17.39 29.05 9.75
N LEU A 497 -17.68 28.80 8.47
CA LEU A 497 -19.02 28.48 7.98
C LEU A 497 -19.62 27.24 8.67
N LEU A 498 -18.82 26.19 8.83
CA LEU A 498 -19.24 24.97 9.52
C LEU A 498 -19.56 25.22 10.99
N ARG A 499 -18.82 26.12 11.66
CA ARG A 499 -19.08 26.53 13.04
C ARG A 499 -20.38 27.33 13.15
N THR A 500 -20.59 28.31 12.28
CA THR A 500 -21.84 29.09 12.22
C THR A 500 -23.04 28.16 11.92
N ALA A 501 -22.84 27.12 11.11
CA ALA A 501 -23.88 26.13 10.82
C ALA A 501 -24.24 25.23 12.02
N GLU A 502 -23.50 25.24 13.13
CA GLU A 502 -23.89 24.55 14.37
C GLU A 502 -25.09 25.23 15.05
N ASP A 503 -25.35 26.50 14.75
CA ASP A 503 -26.51 27.25 15.24
C ASP A 503 -27.81 26.92 14.47
N LEU A 504 -27.74 26.04 13.45
CA LEU A 504 -28.92 25.58 12.72
C LEU A 504 -29.84 24.74 13.62
N PRO A 505 -31.17 24.91 13.51
CA PRO A 505 -32.11 24.02 14.20
C PRO A 505 -31.87 22.56 13.82
N GLU A 506 -32.03 21.63 14.78
CA GLU A 506 -31.73 20.21 14.61
C GLU A 506 -32.38 19.59 13.36
N PHE A 507 -33.66 19.89 13.11
CA PHE A 507 -34.39 19.38 11.94
C PHE A 507 -33.83 19.91 10.60
N VAL A 508 -33.26 21.13 10.57
CA VAL A 508 -32.60 21.70 9.39
C VAL A 508 -31.23 21.06 9.24
N ALA A 509 -30.46 20.99 10.33
CA ALA A 509 -29.12 20.38 10.34
C ALA A 509 -29.14 18.92 9.87
N GLU A 510 -30.17 18.14 10.23
CA GLU A 510 -30.36 16.77 9.74
C GLU A 510 -30.55 16.71 8.22
N LYS A 511 -31.37 17.59 7.64
CA LYS A 511 -31.60 17.66 6.19
C LYS A 511 -30.35 18.12 5.42
N LEU A 512 -29.58 19.04 5.99
CA LEU A 512 -28.38 19.61 5.37
C LEU A 512 -27.10 18.81 5.70
N ASN A 513 -27.19 17.77 6.52
CA ASN A 513 -26.05 16.97 7.00
C ASN A 513 -25.16 16.45 5.87
N SER A 514 -25.72 16.06 4.72
CA SER A 514 -24.91 15.62 3.58
C SER A 514 -24.01 16.72 3.04
N SER A 515 -24.53 17.94 2.92
CA SER A 515 -23.78 19.10 2.42
C SER A 515 -22.74 19.55 3.43
N LEU A 516 -23.07 19.55 4.72
CA LEU A 516 -22.12 19.85 5.81
C LEU A 516 -20.96 18.85 5.86
N VAL A 517 -21.24 17.55 5.69
CA VAL A 517 -20.20 16.51 5.61
C VAL A 517 -19.31 16.72 4.37
N ASP A 518 -19.90 17.03 3.22
CA ASP A 518 -19.13 17.28 2.00
C ASP A 518 -18.20 18.51 2.15
N LEU A 519 -18.70 19.61 2.74
CA LEU A 519 -17.93 20.84 3.00
C LEU A 519 -16.79 20.61 4.01
N ARG A 520 -17.04 19.86 5.09
CA ARG A 520 -16.00 19.46 6.06
C ARG A 520 -14.90 18.61 5.40
N GLY A 521 -15.27 17.76 4.45
CA GLY A 521 -14.26 17.02 3.68
C GLY A 521 -13.38 17.93 2.84
N ILE A 522 -13.99 18.93 2.18
CA ILE A 522 -13.25 19.92 1.39
C ILE A 522 -12.31 20.78 2.26
N SER A 523 -12.76 21.21 3.45
CA SER A 523 -11.88 21.98 4.35
C SER A 523 -10.64 21.17 4.74
N GLY A 524 -10.81 19.90 5.12
CA GLY A 524 -9.68 19.02 5.45
C GLY A 524 -8.72 18.78 4.27
N ARG A 525 -9.22 18.72 3.03
CA ARG A 525 -8.33 18.63 1.84
C ARG A 525 -7.52 19.90 1.62
N LEU A 526 -8.11 21.08 1.87
CA LEU A 526 -7.39 22.35 1.77
C LEU A 526 -6.32 22.48 2.86
N GLU A 527 -6.60 22.00 4.08
CA GLU A 527 -5.60 21.89 5.15
C GLU A 527 -4.46 20.94 4.75
N GLY A 528 -4.77 19.79 4.13
CA GLY A 528 -3.78 18.87 3.58
C GLY A 528 -2.89 19.51 2.51
N ILE A 529 -3.48 20.23 1.55
CA ILE A 529 -2.72 21.01 0.54
C ILE A 529 -1.82 22.05 1.22
N THR A 530 -2.31 22.71 2.27
CA THR A 530 -1.56 23.72 3.03
C THR A 530 -0.35 23.08 3.72
N ALA A 531 -0.53 21.91 4.33
CA ALA A 531 0.56 21.15 4.96
C ALA A 531 1.60 20.67 3.95
N ASP A 532 1.16 20.15 2.80
CA ASP A 532 2.05 19.70 1.73
C ASP A 532 2.90 20.84 1.15
N LEU A 533 2.29 22.02 0.93
CA LEU A 533 3.02 23.23 0.48
C LEU A 533 4.06 23.68 1.52
N ALA A 534 3.69 23.68 2.80
CA ALA A 534 4.60 24.03 3.90
C ALA A 534 5.80 23.07 3.97
N SER A 535 5.53 21.76 3.87
CA SER A 535 6.55 20.71 3.89
C SER A 535 7.49 20.79 2.69
N PHE A 536 6.97 21.06 1.50
CA PHE A 536 7.76 21.28 0.28
C PHE A 536 8.72 22.46 0.44
N GLN A 537 8.26 23.58 1.00
CA GLN A 537 9.08 24.77 1.21
C GLN A 537 10.13 24.59 2.32
N ALA A 538 9.80 23.83 3.37
CA ALA A 538 10.72 23.54 4.47
C ALA A 538 11.96 22.77 4.01
N ALA A 539 11.86 22.00 2.91
CA ALA A 539 12.97 21.31 2.27
C ALA A 539 13.84 20.52 3.28
N SER A 540 13.19 19.74 4.14
CA SER A 540 13.87 19.06 5.25
C SER A 540 15.00 18.16 4.77
N LYS A 541 16.08 18.04 5.55
CA LYS A 541 17.25 17.21 5.21
C LYS A 541 16.91 15.73 5.00
N ASN A 542 15.81 15.25 5.56
CA ASN A 542 15.37 13.85 5.48
C ASN A 542 14.38 13.59 4.33
N SER A 543 14.11 14.60 3.49
CA SER A 543 13.21 14.50 2.35
C SER A 543 13.89 14.90 1.04
N CYS A 544 13.60 14.16 -0.03
CA CYS A 544 13.88 14.56 -1.39
C CYS A 544 12.73 15.42 -1.91
N ILE A 545 13.03 16.65 -2.32
CA ILE A 545 12.08 17.53 -3.01
C ILE A 545 12.53 17.75 -4.47
N TRP A 546 11.56 17.76 -5.38
CA TRP A 546 11.82 18.01 -6.79
C TRP A 546 10.61 18.62 -7.49
N ILE A 547 10.87 19.24 -8.64
CA ILE A 547 9.83 19.80 -9.51
C ILE A 547 9.81 19.01 -10.81
N GLU A 548 8.62 18.61 -11.23
CA GLU A 548 8.41 17.96 -12.53
C GLU A 548 7.65 18.89 -13.47
N VAL A 549 8.14 19.03 -14.70
CA VAL A 549 7.43 19.74 -15.77
C VAL A 549 7.34 18.82 -16.98
N ARG A 550 6.12 18.52 -17.42
CA ARG A 550 5.86 17.65 -18.57
C ARG A 550 4.78 18.21 -19.47
N GLU A 551 4.84 17.90 -20.76
CA GLU A 551 3.73 18.20 -21.67
C GLU A 551 2.59 17.19 -21.46
N GLY A 552 1.36 17.69 -21.34
CA GLY A 552 0.18 16.86 -21.19
C GLY A 552 -1.09 17.55 -21.67
N ARG A 553 -2.25 16.94 -21.41
CA ARG A 553 -3.55 17.51 -21.75
C ARG A 553 -4.03 18.44 -20.64
N ILE A 554 -4.42 19.66 -21.01
CA ILE A 554 -5.10 20.63 -20.15
C ILE A 554 -6.43 20.98 -20.83
N GLY A 555 -7.52 20.38 -20.35
CA GLY A 555 -8.80 20.42 -21.06
C GLY A 555 -8.69 19.77 -22.44
N ARG A 556 -9.04 20.51 -23.50
CA ARG A 556 -8.96 20.05 -24.90
C ARG A 556 -7.60 20.34 -25.56
N ASN A 557 -6.74 21.12 -24.91
CA ASN A 557 -5.48 21.59 -25.48
C ASN A 557 -4.28 20.87 -24.86
N LYS A 558 -3.13 20.94 -25.53
CA LYS A 558 -1.84 20.56 -24.93
C LYS A 558 -1.28 21.74 -24.14
N GLY A 559 -0.60 21.44 -23.03
CA GLY A 559 0.08 22.43 -22.22
C GLY A 559 1.06 21.79 -21.25
N LEU A 560 1.78 22.63 -20.50
CA LEU A 560 2.75 22.18 -19.51
C LEU A 560 2.06 21.91 -18.17
N ILE A 561 2.33 20.73 -17.61
CA ILE A 561 1.86 20.29 -16.30
C ILE A 561 3.06 20.32 -15.36
N THR A 562 2.95 21.16 -14.35
CA THR A 562 3.92 21.27 -13.26
C THR A 562 3.46 20.48 -12.05
N SER A 563 4.39 19.75 -11.43
CA SER A 563 4.18 19.02 -10.19
C SER A 563 5.25 19.42 -9.17
N LEU A 564 4.83 19.79 -7.97
CA LEU A 564 5.69 19.95 -6.81
C LEU A 564 5.68 18.64 -6.02
N CYS A 565 6.84 18.00 -5.90
CA CYS A 565 6.94 16.64 -5.38
C CYS A 565 7.85 16.59 -4.16
N GLN A 566 7.49 15.76 -3.19
CA GLN A 566 8.29 15.45 -2.02
C GLN A 566 8.19 13.97 -1.69
N ALA A 567 9.30 13.37 -1.27
CA ALA A 567 9.35 11.98 -0.81
C ALA A 567 10.36 11.85 0.35
N PRO A 568 10.16 10.94 1.32
CA PRO A 568 11.17 10.66 2.32
C PRO A 568 12.40 9.97 1.69
N LEU A 569 13.59 10.31 2.17
CA LEU A 569 14.83 9.66 1.71
C LEU A 569 14.93 8.21 2.19
N GLU A 570 14.59 8.01 3.45
CA GLU A 570 14.58 6.72 4.14
C GLU A 570 13.20 6.47 4.76
N VAL A 571 12.76 5.22 4.67
CA VAL A 571 11.49 4.76 5.26
C VAL A 571 11.72 3.83 6.46
N ALA A 572 12.97 3.49 6.74
CA ALA A 572 13.35 2.53 7.78
C ALA A 572 12.80 2.88 9.16
N GLU A 573 12.85 4.16 9.57
CA GLU A 573 12.32 4.60 10.86
C GLU A 573 10.79 4.51 10.92
N SER A 574 10.12 5.01 9.88
CA SER A 574 8.66 4.94 9.76
C SER A 574 8.16 3.49 9.77
N LEU A 575 8.86 2.58 9.08
CA LEU A 575 8.54 1.15 9.08
C LEU A 575 8.79 0.51 10.45
N ASN A 576 9.88 0.88 11.13
CA ASN A 576 10.16 0.36 12.47
C ASN A 576 9.05 0.72 13.48
N GLN A 577 8.63 1.99 13.49
CA GLN A 577 7.58 2.47 14.37
C GLN A 577 6.20 1.91 14.00
N ALA A 578 5.87 1.82 12.71
CA ALA A 578 4.54 1.43 12.25
C ALA A 578 4.33 -0.10 12.19
N LEU A 579 5.37 -0.88 11.84
CA LEU A 579 5.28 -2.33 11.67
C LEU A 579 5.99 -3.08 12.79
N TYR A 580 7.31 -2.91 12.91
CA TYR A 580 8.14 -3.85 13.68
C TYR A 580 7.88 -3.75 15.17
N GLN A 581 7.79 -2.54 15.74
CA GLN A 581 7.50 -2.35 17.16
C GLN A 581 6.07 -2.72 17.56
N ARG A 582 5.13 -2.75 16.61
CA ARG A 582 3.69 -2.89 16.89
C ARG A 582 3.15 -4.29 16.65
N LEU A 583 3.62 -4.98 15.62
CA LEU A 583 3.15 -6.34 15.31
C LEU A 583 3.88 -7.37 16.16
N ARG A 584 3.15 -8.26 16.83
CA ARG A 584 3.75 -9.35 17.60
C ARG A 584 4.54 -10.29 16.70
N SER A 585 4.00 -10.64 15.52
CA SER A 585 4.73 -11.41 14.51
C SER A 585 4.58 -10.79 13.12
N LEU A 586 5.68 -10.77 12.37
CA LEU A 586 5.69 -10.34 10.98
C LEU A 586 6.53 -11.31 10.15
N VAL A 587 5.91 -11.94 9.16
CA VAL A 587 6.64 -12.76 8.18
C VAL A 587 6.76 -11.97 6.89
N MET A 588 7.98 -11.78 6.40
CA MET A 588 8.27 -11.16 5.12
C MET A 588 8.78 -12.22 4.17
N THR A 589 8.14 -12.42 3.03
CA THR A 589 8.58 -13.41 2.06
C THR A 589 8.58 -12.88 0.64
N SER A 590 9.50 -13.38 -0.17
CA SER A 590 9.64 -13.05 -1.59
C SER A 590 10.61 -14.05 -2.25
N ALA A 591 10.54 -14.16 -3.57
CA ALA A 591 11.50 -14.97 -4.34
C ALA A 591 12.91 -14.35 -4.41
N THR A 592 13.01 -13.04 -4.14
CA THR A 592 14.22 -12.25 -4.43
C THR A 592 14.43 -11.19 -3.34
N LEU A 593 14.97 -11.60 -2.19
CA LEU A 593 15.38 -10.74 -1.07
C LEU A 593 16.90 -10.70 -0.88
N THR A 594 17.61 -11.79 -1.21
CA THR A 594 19.06 -11.88 -1.02
C THR A 594 19.82 -11.45 -2.27
N ILE A 595 21.01 -10.90 -2.02
CA ILE A 595 22.02 -10.63 -3.05
C ILE A 595 23.25 -11.42 -2.69
N ALA A 596 23.70 -12.28 -3.61
CA ALA A 596 24.78 -13.25 -3.37
C ALA A 596 24.59 -14.04 -2.04
N GLY A 597 23.34 -14.39 -1.70
CA GLY A 597 22.98 -15.19 -0.52
C GLY A 597 22.83 -14.42 0.79
N ALA A 598 22.97 -13.08 0.81
CA ALA A 598 22.85 -12.28 2.04
C ALA A 598 21.65 -11.31 2.03
N PHE A 599 21.00 -11.12 3.19
CA PHE A 599 19.85 -10.22 3.39
C PHE A 599 20.21 -8.76 3.72
N GLY A 600 21.50 -8.46 3.95
CA GLY A 600 21.94 -7.15 4.46
C GLY A 600 21.46 -5.93 3.66
N TYR A 601 21.38 -6.05 2.33
CA TYR A 601 20.81 -4.99 1.50
C TYR A 601 19.35 -4.73 1.87
N PHE A 602 18.50 -5.76 1.86
CA PHE A 602 17.08 -5.65 2.19
C PHE A 602 16.90 -5.09 3.61
N HIS A 603 17.68 -5.57 4.58
CA HIS A 603 17.61 -5.11 5.97
C HIS A 603 17.81 -3.60 6.08
N SER A 604 18.88 -3.08 5.47
CA SER A 604 19.19 -1.65 5.49
C SER A 604 18.11 -0.78 4.82
N ARG A 605 17.42 -1.31 3.79
CA ARG A 605 16.40 -0.55 3.05
C ARG A 605 15.09 -0.44 3.80
N VAL A 606 14.69 -1.51 4.49
CA VAL A 606 13.40 -1.57 5.20
C VAL A 606 13.53 -1.34 6.71
N GLY A 607 14.75 -1.17 7.24
CA GLY A 607 15.00 -0.85 8.65
C GLY A 607 15.01 -2.04 9.60
N LEU A 608 15.23 -3.26 9.10
CA LEU A 608 15.32 -4.46 9.95
C LEU A 608 16.62 -4.51 10.73
N ASP A 609 17.65 -3.79 10.28
CA ASP A 609 18.91 -3.55 10.98
C ASP A 609 18.72 -2.72 12.28
N ARG A 610 17.54 -2.12 12.47
CA ARG A 610 17.16 -1.34 13.65
C ARG A 610 16.33 -2.13 14.66
N VAL A 611 16.02 -3.40 14.36
CA VAL A 611 15.26 -4.30 15.24
C VAL A 611 16.21 -5.01 16.19
N GLU A 612 15.71 -5.37 17.37
CA GLU A 612 16.43 -6.22 18.32
C GLU A 612 16.86 -7.55 17.66
N PRO A 613 18.17 -7.91 17.70
CA PRO A 613 18.68 -9.08 17.00
C PRO A 613 17.97 -10.39 17.35
N ASP A 614 17.59 -10.58 18.62
CA ASP A 614 16.94 -11.80 19.09
C ASP A 614 15.51 -11.99 18.56
N ARG A 615 14.94 -10.94 17.95
CA ARG A 615 13.59 -10.93 17.40
C ARG A 615 13.57 -11.18 15.89
N LEU A 616 14.71 -11.17 15.21
CA LEU A 616 14.80 -11.31 13.75
C LEU A 616 15.37 -12.68 13.37
N VAL A 617 14.59 -13.43 12.59
CA VAL A 617 15.03 -14.72 12.01
C VAL A 617 15.10 -14.62 10.49
N GLU A 618 16.21 -15.07 9.93
CA GLU A 618 16.44 -15.13 8.49
C GLU A 618 16.37 -16.58 8.00
N LEU A 619 15.74 -16.81 6.85
CA LEU A 619 15.72 -18.11 6.19
C LEU A 619 15.85 -17.90 4.67
N ALA A 620 16.93 -18.40 4.09
CA ALA A 620 17.09 -18.48 2.64
C ALA A 620 16.86 -19.93 2.20
N LEU A 621 15.87 -20.14 1.34
CA LEU A 621 15.52 -21.44 0.78
C LEU A 621 15.84 -21.44 -0.71
N ASP A 622 16.59 -22.46 -1.12
CA ASP A 622 16.87 -22.71 -2.52
C ASP A 622 15.59 -23.07 -3.27
N SER A 623 15.64 -22.94 -4.59
CA SER A 623 14.54 -23.40 -5.44
C SER A 623 14.61 -24.93 -5.59
N PRO A 624 13.48 -25.63 -5.60
CA PRO A 624 13.44 -27.09 -5.73
C PRO A 624 13.79 -27.59 -7.15
N PHE A 625 14.05 -26.70 -8.11
CA PHE A 625 14.28 -27.05 -9.51
C PHE A 625 15.76 -27.36 -9.81
N ASP A 626 15.97 -28.28 -10.75
CA ASP A 626 17.30 -28.65 -11.22
C ASP A 626 17.75 -27.73 -12.35
N TYR A 627 18.16 -26.52 -11.97
CA TYR A 627 18.62 -25.52 -12.93
C TYR A 627 19.85 -25.95 -13.74
N GLN A 628 20.65 -26.91 -13.28
CA GLN A 628 21.83 -27.38 -14.03
C GLN A 628 21.41 -28.07 -15.33
N HIS A 629 20.30 -28.80 -15.30
CA HIS A 629 19.75 -29.52 -16.45
C HIS A 629 18.63 -28.73 -17.15
N GLN A 630 17.80 -28.01 -16.40
CA GLN A 630 16.63 -27.31 -16.92
C GLN A 630 16.96 -25.95 -17.55
N ALA A 631 18.05 -25.28 -17.15
CA ALA A 631 18.33 -23.91 -17.58
C ALA A 631 19.74 -23.74 -18.16
N LEU A 632 19.80 -23.09 -19.33
CA LEU A 632 21.04 -22.61 -19.93
C LEU A 632 21.08 -21.07 -19.87
N VAL A 633 22.12 -20.52 -19.26
CA VAL A 633 22.42 -19.08 -19.32
C VAL A 633 23.46 -18.85 -20.44
N ALA A 634 23.04 -18.16 -21.48
CA ALA A 634 23.83 -17.89 -22.67
C ALA A 634 24.27 -16.41 -22.71
N ILE A 635 25.57 -16.15 -22.89
CA ILE A 635 26.13 -14.80 -22.84
C ILE A 635 27.17 -14.59 -23.96
N PRO A 636 26.77 -14.00 -25.11
CA PRO A 636 27.73 -13.55 -26.12
C PRO A 636 28.64 -12.44 -25.57
N THR A 637 29.93 -12.48 -25.90
CA THR A 637 30.96 -11.59 -25.31
C THR A 637 31.55 -10.58 -26.31
N ASP A 638 31.23 -10.75 -27.59
CA ASP A 638 31.62 -9.95 -28.75
C ASP A 638 30.63 -8.83 -29.11
N LEU A 639 29.47 -8.76 -28.46
CA LEU A 639 28.52 -7.65 -28.65
C LEU A 639 29.08 -6.31 -28.12
N PRO A 640 28.78 -5.17 -28.77
CA PRO A 640 29.08 -3.85 -28.24
C PRO A 640 28.51 -3.65 -26.83
N GLU A 641 29.17 -2.85 -25.98
CA GLU A 641 28.58 -2.48 -24.68
C GLU A 641 27.38 -1.53 -24.89
N PRO A 642 26.33 -1.60 -24.06
CA PRO A 642 25.21 -0.67 -24.13
C PRO A 642 25.66 0.80 -24.10
N GLY A 643 25.21 1.58 -25.07
CA GLY A 643 25.61 2.99 -25.26
C GLY A 643 26.75 3.20 -26.27
N LYS A 644 27.34 2.13 -26.83
CA LYS A 644 28.25 2.22 -27.98
C LYS A 644 27.49 2.18 -29.32
N PRO A 645 28.01 2.81 -30.39
CA PRO A 645 27.44 2.67 -31.74
C PRO A 645 27.37 1.20 -32.16
N GLY A 646 26.34 0.82 -32.91
CA GLY A 646 26.14 -0.56 -33.38
C GLY A 646 25.46 -1.50 -32.36
N PHE A 647 25.20 -1.05 -31.12
CA PHE A 647 24.58 -1.89 -30.10
C PHE A 647 23.15 -2.31 -30.46
N SER A 648 22.33 -1.38 -30.95
CA SER A 648 20.93 -1.67 -31.29
C SER A 648 20.84 -2.68 -32.43
N GLU A 649 21.67 -2.53 -33.45
CA GLU A 649 21.77 -3.43 -34.59
C GLU A 649 22.25 -4.82 -34.16
N ALA A 650 23.29 -4.88 -33.33
CA ALA A 650 23.81 -6.14 -32.80
C ALA A 650 22.79 -6.86 -31.89
N VAL A 651 22.02 -6.12 -31.08
CA VAL A 651 20.92 -6.67 -30.28
C VAL A 651 19.81 -7.22 -31.17
N ARG A 652 19.41 -6.50 -32.21
CA ARG A 652 18.42 -6.99 -33.18
C ARG A 652 18.87 -8.31 -33.79
N ASP A 653 20.09 -8.37 -34.33
CA ASP A 653 20.62 -9.58 -35.00
C ASP A 653 20.69 -10.77 -34.04
N ALA A 654 21.11 -10.51 -32.80
CA ALA A 654 21.15 -11.51 -31.74
C ALA A 654 19.75 -12.01 -31.34
N VAL A 655 18.78 -11.09 -31.22
CA VAL A 655 17.38 -11.42 -30.92
C VAL A 655 16.79 -12.26 -32.05
N GLU A 656 16.95 -11.86 -33.31
CA GLU A 656 16.48 -12.63 -34.46
C GLU A 656 17.00 -14.06 -34.44
N LYS A 657 18.33 -14.24 -34.34
CA LYS A 657 18.94 -15.58 -34.25
C LYS A 657 18.36 -16.41 -33.10
N ALA A 658 18.21 -15.80 -31.92
CA ALA A 658 17.69 -16.47 -30.73
C ALA A 658 16.23 -16.94 -30.91
N LEU A 659 15.37 -16.08 -31.47
CA LEU A 659 13.95 -16.33 -31.69
C LEU A 659 13.73 -17.45 -32.72
N LEU A 660 14.59 -17.54 -33.73
CA LEU A 660 14.58 -18.63 -34.71
C LEU A 660 15.01 -19.97 -34.09
N CYS A 661 15.96 -19.97 -33.15
CA CYS A 661 16.35 -21.19 -32.44
C CYS A 661 15.22 -21.75 -31.57
N SER A 662 14.45 -20.89 -30.90
CA SER A 662 13.33 -21.28 -30.04
C SER A 662 12.01 -21.46 -30.78
N GLN A 663 11.91 -21.06 -32.06
CA GLN A 663 10.69 -21.10 -32.86
C GLN A 663 9.52 -20.34 -32.19
N GLY A 664 9.80 -19.15 -31.66
CA GLY A 664 8.86 -18.43 -30.80
C GLY A 664 9.08 -18.77 -29.33
N ARG A 665 8.02 -18.94 -28.53
CA ARG A 665 8.10 -19.29 -27.09
C ARG A 665 9.02 -18.37 -26.27
N SER A 666 9.10 -17.11 -26.70
CA SER A 666 10.17 -16.21 -26.29
C SER A 666 9.64 -14.92 -25.68
N PHE A 667 10.29 -14.50 -24.61
CA PHE A 667 10.00 -13.27 -23.92
C PHE A 667 11.22 -12.35 -23.92
N VAL A 668 11.10 -11.24 -24.65
CA VAL A 668 12.20 -10.29 -24.88
C VAL A 668 12.01 -9.07 -23.97
N LEU A 669 12.94 -8.92 -23.02
CA LEU A 669 12.92 -7.88 -22.00
C LEU A 669 13.89 -6.75 -22.34
N PHE A 670 13.33 -5.55 -22.49
CA PHE A 670 14.05 -4.31 -22.74
C PHE A 670 14.02 -3.40 -21.50
N THR A 671 15.01 -2.52 -21.38
CA THR A 671 15.04 -1.46 -20.37
C THR A 671 14.57 -0.11 -20.93
N SER A 672 14.19 -0.03 -22.21
CA SER A 672 13.67 1.20 -22.82
C SER A 672 12.63 0.91 -23.91
N TYR A 673 11.58 1.73 -23.94
CA TYR A 673 10.56 1.67 -25.00
C TYR A 673 11.12 2.00 -26.39
N ALA A 674 12.14 2.86 -26.46
CA ALA A 674 12.75 3.24 -27.73
C ALA A 674 13.41 2.05 -28.42
N LEU A 675 14.25 1.29 -27.70
CA LEU A 675 14.90 0.10 -28.24
C LEU A 675 13.89 -1.01 -28.53
N LEU A 676 12.91 -1.20 -27.65
CA LEU A 676 11.82 -2.16 -27.86
C LEU A 676 11.09 -1.87 -29.19
N ARG A 677 10.65 -0.62 -29.41
CA ARG A 677 9.93 -0.26 -30.65
C ARG A 677 10.81 -0.45 -31.87
N GLN A 678 12.06 0.00 -31.81
CA GLN A 678 12.99 -0.15 -32.93
C GLN A 678 13.16 -1.62 -33.31
N VAL A 679 13.54 -2.49 -32.35
CA VAL A 679 13.78 -3.91 -32.61
C VAL A 679 12.50 -4.62 -33.04
N HIS A 680 11.36 -4.33 -32.40
CA HIS A 680 10.08 -4.91 -32.78
C HIS A 680 9.66 -4.52 -34.21
N ASP A 681 9.70 -3.24 -34.54
CA ASP A 681 9.19 -2.74 -35.83
C ASP A 681 10.07 -3.24 -37.00
N GLU A 682 11.37 -3.50 -36.74
CA GLU A 682 12.29 -4.14 -37.71
C GLU A 682 12.05 -5.66 -37.85
N LEU A 683 11.80 -6.38 -36.74
CA LEU A 683 11.71 -7.85 -36.74
C LEU A 683 10.31 -8.40 -37.00
N ALA A 684 9.25 -7.72 -36.57
CA ALA A 684 7.88 -8.24 -36.64
C ALA A 684 7.47 -8.67 -38.06
N PRO A 685 7.72 -7.89 -39.14
CA PRO A 685 7.37 -8.33 -40.50
C PRO A 685 8.10 -9.60 -40.95
N ILE A 686 9.34 -9.79 -40.50
CA ILE A 686 10.19 -10.94 -40.85
C ILE A 686 9.70 -12.19 -40.11
N LEU A 687 9.43 -12.06 -38.81
CA LEU A 687 8.99 -13.16 -37.95
C LEU A 687 7.56 -13.59 -38.27
N GLU A 688 6.65 -12.65 -38.54
CA GLU A 688 5.27 -12.96 -38.93
C GLU A 688 5.19 -13.66 -40.29
N ALA A 689 6.09 -13.33 -41.23
CA ALA A 689 6.23 -14.08 -42.49
C ALA A 689 6.63 -15.55 -42.27
N GLN A 690 7.23 -15.86 -41.12
CA GLN A 690 7.59 -17.21 -40.69
C GLN A 690 6.55 -17.83 -39.73
N SER A 691 5.35 -17.25 -39.64
CA SER A 691 4.26 -17.68 -38.75
C SER A 691 4.56 -17.55 -37.24
N LEU A 692 5.52 -16.72 -36.87
CA LEU A 692 5.81 -16.36 -35.47
C LEU A 692 5.07 -15.08 -35.12
N ARG A 693 4.22 -15.14 -34.10
CA ARG A 693 3.35 -14.02 -33.75
C ARG A 693 4.05 -13.03 -32.82
N CYS A 694 4.19 -11.78 -33.24
CA CYS A 694 4.79 -10.74 -32.42
C CYS A 694 3.73 -10.01 -31.58
N LEU A 695 3.93 -9.97 -30.27
CA LEU A 695 3.09 -9.27 -29.30
C LEU A 695 3.92 -8.17 -28.64
N ARG A 696 3.44 -6.92 -28.66
CA ARG A 696 4.19 -5.79 -28.11
C ARG A 696 3.46 -5.10 -26.96
N GLN A 697 4.21 -4.81 -25.90
CA GLN A 697 3.73 -3.94 -24.84
C GLN A 697 3.34 -2.55 -25.38
N GLY A 698 2.13 -2.11 -25.03
CA GLY A 698 1.58 -0.78 -25.38
C GLY A 698 0.49 -0.82 -26.45
N GLU A 699 0.26 -1.97 -27.09
CA GLU A 699 -0.81 -2.15 -28.09
C GLU A 699 -2.14 -2.55 -27.46
N GLU A 700 -2.09 -3.40 -26.43
CA GLU A 700 -3.26 -3.86 -25.69
C GLU A 700 -3.03 -3.83 -24.17
N ASN A 701 -4.09 -4.11 -23.41
CA ASN A 701 -3.99 -4.28 -21.96
C ASN A 701 -3.06 -5.46 -21.62
N ARG A 702 -2.16 -5.28 -20.63
CA ARG A 702 -1.19 -6.27 -20.15
C ARG A 702 -1.79 -7.65 -19.91
N HIS A 703 -2.98 -7.75 -19.31
CA HIS A 703 -3.62 -9.04 -19.02
C HIS A 703 -4.00 -9.78 -20.31
N ARG A 704 -4.50 -9.08 -21.34
CA ARG A 704 -4.84 -9.69 -22.63
C ARG A 704 -3.59 -10.14 -23.41
N LEU A 705 -2.52 -9.33 -23.37
CA LEU A 705 -1.24 -9.70 -23.98
C LEU A 705 -0.68 -11.00 -23.38
N LEU A 706 -0.68 -11.09 -22.04
CA LEU A 706 -0.21 -12.30 -21.34
C LEU A 706 -1.07 -13.51 -21.63
N LYS A 707 -2.40 -13.34 -21.67
CA LYS A 707 -3.32 -14.42 -22.01
C LYS A 707 -3.05 -14.96 -23.42
N ARG A 708 -2.93 -14.08 -24.42
CA ARG A 708 -2.60 -14.49 -25.80
C ARG A 708 -1.24 -15.17 -25.91
N PHE A 709 -0.24 -14.63 -25.21
CA PHE A 709 1.09 -15.22 -25.19
C PHE A 709 1.09 -16.61 -24.55
N ALA A 710 0.32 -16.83 -23.49
CA ALA A 710 0.23 -18.14 -22.85
C ALA A 710 -0.53 -19.19 -23.69
N GLU A 711 -1.50 -18.76 -24.50
CA GLU A 711 -2.34 -19.63 -25.34
C GLU A 711 -1.69 -20.04 -26.67
N ASP A 712 -0.56 -19.44 -27.05
CA ASP A 712 0.06 -19.60 -28.38
C ASP A 712 1.57 -19.83 -28.29
N GLU A 713 2.02 -21.04 -28.63
CA GLU A 713 3.43 -21.43 -28.56
C GLU A 713 4.29 -20.71 -29.62
N SER A 714 3.73 -20.23 -30.74
CA SER A 714 4.53 -19.48 -31.72
C SER A 714 4.66 -17.99 -31.38
N SER A 715 4.08 -17.55 -30.26
CA SER A 715 4.09 -16.15 -29.86
C SER A 715 5.43 -15.70 -29.27
N ILE A 716 5.73 -14.43 -29.49
CA ILE A 716 6.90 -13.72 -28.98
C ILE A 716 6.41 -12.45 -28.31
N LEU A 717 6.75 -12.27 -27.03
CA LEU A 717 6.34 -11.09 -26.28
C LEU A 717 7.51 -10.12 -26.12
N PHE A 718 7.32 -8.88 -26.57
CA PHE A 718 8.27 -7.78 -26.41
C PHE A 718 7.80 -6.88 -25.26
N GLY A 719 8.56 -6.81 -24.17
CA GLY A 719 8.19 -6.09 -22.94
C GLY A 719 9.28 -5.21 -22.34
N THR A 720 8.88 -4.23 -21.54
CA THR A 720 9.78 -3.37 -20.73
C THR A 720 9.66 -3.69 -19.23
N ASP A 721 10.25 -2.86 -18.36
CA ASP A 721 10.24 -2.95 -16.88
C ASP A 721 8.96 -3.52 -16.24
N SER A 722 7.76 -3.11 -16.67
CA SER A 722 6.49 -3.59 -16.08
C SER A 722 6.17 -5.08 -16.31
N PHE A 723 6.92 -5.73 -17.19
CA PHE A 723 6.77 -7.13 -17.58
C PHE A 723 7.83 -8.06 -16.93
N TRP A 724 8.79 -7.49 -16.19
CA TRP A 724 9.76 -8.26 -15.40
C TRP A 724 9.12 -8.96 -14.19
N GLU A 725 7.99 -8.43 -13.72
CA GLU A 725 7.28 -8.87 -12.53
C GLU A 725 5.85 -9.34 -12.86
N GLY A 726 5.30 -10.28 -12.06
CA GLY A 726 3.89 -10.68 -12.12
C GLY A 726 3.41 -11.29 -13.44
N VAL A 727 4.31 -11.87 -14.23
CA VAL A 727 4.00 -12.70 -15.40
C VAL A 727 4.04 -14.16 -14.97
N ASP A 728 2.98 -14.91 -15.27
CA ASP A 728 2.90 -16.36 -15.03
C ASP A 728 2.42 -17.06 -16.30
N VAL A 729 3.37 -17.70 -16.98
CA VAL A 729 3.16 -18.40 -18.26
C VAL A 729 3.72 -19.80 -18.03
N PRO A 730 2.86 -20.80 -17.81
CA PRO A 730 3.30 -22.17 -17.57
C PRO A 730 3.64 -22.89 -18.88
N GLY A 731 4.58 -23.85 -18.80
CA GLY A 731 4.85 -24.82 -19.85
C GLY A 731 5.56 -24.26 -21.09
N ARG A 732 5.31 -24.90 -22.24
CA ARG A 732 6.03 -24.69 -23.51
C ARG A 732 5.88 -23.30 -24.11
N SER A 733 4.88 -22.52 -23.70
CA SER A 733 4.67 -21.17 -24.23
C SER A 733 5.79 -20.20 -23.85
N LEU A 734 6.64 -20.53 -22.86
CA LEU A 734 7.82 -19.74 -22.49
C LEU A 734 9.05 -20.63 -22.22
N GLU A 735 9.93 -20.77 -23.20
CA GLU A 735 11.18 -21.52 -23.10
C GLU A 735 12.42 -20.65 -23.30
N GLN A 736 12.26 -19.38 -23.68
CA GLN A 736 13.37 -18.45 -23.82
C GLN A 736 13.07 -17.09 -23.21
N VAL A 737 13.97 -16.61 -22.36
CA VAL A 737 13.96 -15.24 -21.84
C VAL A 737 15.18 -14.52 -22.38
N ILE A 738 14.97 -13.45 -23.16
CA ILE A 738 16.06 -12.62 -23.68
C ILE A 738 16.13 -11.33 -22.89
N ILE A 739 17.27 -11.07 -22.26
CA ILE A 739 17.55 -9.82 -21.54
C ILE A 739 18.46 -8.97 -22.44
N ALA A 740 17.86 -7.98 -23.10
CA ALA A 740 18.58 -7.11 -24.03
C ALA A 740 19.62 -6.24 -23.33
N ARG A 741 19.36 -5.83 -22.08
CA ARG A 741 20.24 -5.00 -21.26
C ARG A 741 20.04 -5.29 -19.78
N LEU A 742 21.11 -5.20 -18.98
CA LEU A 742 20.99 -5.29 -17.51
C LEU A 742 20.01 -4.22 -16.97
N PRO A 743 19.09 -4.59 -16.06
CA PRO A 743 17.94 -3.76 -15.66
C PRO A 743 18.29 -2.68 -14.62
N PHE A 744 19.30 -1.86 -14.94
CA PHE A 744 19.62 -0.68 -14.16
C PHE A 744 18.52 0.38 -14.31
N ARG A 745 18.02 0.89 -13.18
CA ARG A 745 17.11 2.05 -13.17
C ARG A 745 17.80 3.26 -13.78
N VAL A 746 17.01 4.18 -14.32
CA VAL A 746 17.51 5.46 -14.80
C VAL A 746 18.08 6.23 -13.60
N PRO A 747 19.37 6.61 -13.60
CA PRO A 747 20.00 7.26 -12.45
C PRO A 747 19.41 8.63 -12.12
N THR A 748 18.73 9.26 -13.08
CA THR A 748 18.21 10.63 -12.97
C THR A 748 16.87 10.74 -12.25
N GLU A 749 16.37 9.65 -11.67
CA GLU A 749 15.16 9.71 -10.84
C GLU A 749 15.50 10.40 -9.50
N PRO A 750 14.82 11.49 -9.11
CA PRO A 750 15.22 12.35 -7.99
C PRO A 750 15.44 11.62 -6.67
N VAL A 751 14.56 10.67 -6.33
CA VAL A 751 14.68 9.88 -5.08
C VAL A 751 15.91 8.96 -5.12
N LEU A 752 16.24 8.40 -6.29
CA LEU A 752 17.43 7.57 -6.46
C LEU A 752 18.70 8.42 -6.35
N GLU A 753 18.74 9.60 -6.99
CA GLU A 753 19.85 10.54 -6.85
C GLU A 753 20.05 10.97 -5.39
N ALA A 754 18.96 11.22 -4.68
CA ALA A 754 19.03 11.64 -3.29
C ALA A 754 19.56 10.54 -2.36
N ARG A 755 19.14 9.30 -2.58
CA ARG A 755 19.68 8.13 -1.87
C ARG A 755 21.14 7.89 -2.22
N ALA A 756 21.52 8.06 -3.49
CA ALA A 756 22.91 7.93 -3.91
C ALA A 756 23.79 8.98 -3.24
N GLN A 757 23.37 10.25 -3.23
CA GLN A 757 24.09 11.31 -2.52
C GLN A 757 24.21 11.02 -1.01
N ALA A 758 23.14 10.52 -0.37
CA ALA A 758 23.19 10.17 1.04
C ALA A 758 24.23 9.06 1.33
N ILE A 759 24.38 8.10 0.41
CA ILE A 759 25.40 7.04 0.47
C ILE A 759 26.80 7.61 0.26
N GLU A 760 27.00 8.52 -0.69
CA GLU A 760 28.28 9.21 -0.90
C GLU A 760 28.70 10.03 0.33
N LEU A 761 27.76 10.76 0.95
CA LEU A 761 28.03 11.61 2.11
C LEU A 761 28.47 10.82 3.34
N ARG A 762 28.03 9.56 3.48
CA ARG A 762 28.51 8.64 4.52
C ARG A 762 29.79 7.88 4.13
N GLY A 763 30.38 8.19 2.97
CA GLY A 763 31.62 7.59 2.47
C GLY A 763 31.46 6.25 1.73
N GLY A 764 30.23 5.89 1.34
CA GLY A 764 29.93 4.66 0.61
C GLY A 764 29.94 4.83 -0.91
N ASP A 765 29.80 3.71 -1.64
CA ASP A 765 29.66 3.69 -3.11
C ASP A 765 28.19 3.44 -3.50
N PRO A 766 27.44 4.44 -4.00
CA PRO A 766 26.04 4.27 -4.39
C PRO A 766 25.82 3.26 -5.51
N PHE A 767 26.81 3.13 -6.39
CA PHE A 767 26.71 2.21 -7.50
C PHE A 767 26.71 0.78 -6.96
N MET A 768 27.64 0.45 -6.06
CA MET A 768 27.78 -0.88 -5.49
C MET A 768 26.79 -1.18 -4.35
N GLU A 769 26.45 -0.21 -3.51
CA GLU A 769 25.58 -0.40 -2.35
C GLU A 769 24.08 -0.29 -2.68
N TYR A 770 23.72 0.33 -3.80
CA TYR A 770 22.31 0.60 -4.12
C TYR A 770 21.94 0.23 -5.56
N THR A 771 22.66 0.75 -6.55
CA THR A 771 22.29 0.58 -7.97
C THR A 771 22.43 -0.87 -8.44
N VAL A 772 23.55 -1.52 -8.12
CA VAL A 772 23.79 -2.94 -8.47
C VAL A 772 22.82 -3.87 -7.75
N PRO A 773 22.63 -3.81 -6.42
CA PRO A 773 21.60 -4.54 -5.69
C PRO A 773 20.20 -4.53 -6.32
N GLN A 774 19.66 -3.36 -6.65
CA GLN A 774 18.34 -3.25 -7.26
C GLN A 774 18.27 -3.94 -8.63
N ALA A 775 19.31 -3.76 -9.44
CA ALA A 775 19.39 -4.39 -10.75
C ALA A 775 19.50 -5.92 -10.62
N VAL A 776 20.21 -6.44 -9.61
CA VAL A 776 20.31 -7.88 -9.33
C VAL A 776 18.96 -8.47 -8.93
N ILE A 777 18.21 -7.82 -8.03
CA ILE A 777 16.87 -8.27 -7.63
C ILE A 777 15.94 -8.36 -8.84
N ARG A 778 15.89 -7.29 -9.66
CA ARG A 778 15.11 -7.27 -10.91
C ARG A 778 15.54 -8.36 -11.88
N PHE A 779 16.84 -8.56 -12.01
CA PHE A 779 17.41 -9.59 -12.85
C PHE A 779 16.99 -11.01 -12.41
N LYS A 780 17.03 -11.31 -11.10
CA LYS A 780 16.51 -12.58 -10.55
C LYS A 780 15.03 -12.77 -10.88
N GLN A 781 14.21 -11.71 -10.79
CA GLN A 781 12.78 -11.81 -11.12
C GLN A 781 12.52 -12.12 -12.59
N GLY A 782 13.32 -11.54 -13.49
CA GLY A 782 13.26 -11.84 -14.93
C GLY A 782 13.67 -13.30 -15.21
N PHE A 783 14.74 -13.77 -14.57
CA PHE A 783 15.20 -15.16 -14.66
C PHE A 783 14.15 -16.15 -14.12
N GLY A 784 13.53 -15.84 -12.97
CA GLY A 784 12.52 -16.66 -12.33
C GLY A 784 11.20 -16.82 -13.11
N ARG A 785 11.11 -16.24 -14.32
CA ARG A 785 9.99 -16.47 -15.25
C ARG A 785 10.13 -17.75 -16.07
N LEU A 786 11.37 -18.22 -16.25
CA LEU A 786 11.71 -19.31 -17.16
C LEU A 786 11.28 -20.68 -16.64
N ILE A 787 11.60 -20.98 -15.38
CA ILE A 787 11.37 -22.31 -14.79
C ILE A 787 10.36 -22.21 -13.64
N ARG A 788 9.23 -22.92 -13.77
CA ARG A 788 8.12 -22.95 -12.80
C ARG A 788 7.65 -24.36 -12.44
N HIS A 789 7.99 -25.35 -13.26
CA HIS A 789 7.77 -26.77 -13.03
C HIS A 789 9.05 -27.56 -13.25
N ARG A 790 9.14 -28.77 -12.69
CA ARG A 790 10.30 -29.68 -12.83
C ARG A 790 10.57 -30.13 -14.26
N ASN A 791 9.55 -30.04 -15.13
CA ASN A 791 9.65 -30.40 -16.54
C ASN A 791 9.90 -29.18 -17.43
N ASP A 792 9.87 -27.97 -16.88
CA ASP A 792 10.18 -26.77 -17.67
C ASP A 792 11.65 -26.79 -18.04
N ARG A 793 11.95 -26.30 -19.23
CA ARG A 793 13.32 -26.19 -19.71
C ARG A 793 13.44 -24.94 -20.55
N GLY A 794 14.58 -24.28 -20.48
CA GLY A 794 14.74 -23.09 -21.30
C GLY A 794 16.09 -22.39 -21.22
N VAL A 795 16.17 -21.32 -22.00
CA VAL A 795 17.39 -20.53 -22.17
C VAL A 795 17.17 -19.10 -21.70
N VAL A 796 18.07 -18.60 -20.86
CA VAL A 796 18.19 -17.16 -20.58
C VAL A 796 19.35 -16.60 -21.37
N LEU A 797 19.04 -15.77 -22.37
CA LEU A 797 20.04 -15.10 -23.21
C LEU A 797 20.28 -13.68 -22.71
N ILE A 798 21.53 -13.36 -22.34
CA ILE A 798 21.91 -12.04 -21.82
C ILE A 798 22.77 -11.33 -22.87
N LEU A 799 22.23 -10.29 -23.50
CA LEU A 799 22.89 -9.55 -24.59
C LEU A 799 23.79 -8.40 -24.10
N ASP A 800 24.02 -8.32 -22.78
CA ASP A 800 24.80 -7.27 -22.15
C ASP A 800 26.16 -7.79 -21.66
N THR A 801 27.22 -7.52 -22.43
CA THR A 801 28.57 -8.02 -22.13
C THR A 801 29.15 -7.53 -20.80
N ARG A 802 28.55 -6.50 -20.19
CA ARG A 802 28.98 -5.97 -18.89
C ARG A 802 28.83 -6.99 -17.76
N VAL A 803 27.92 -7.97 -17.90
CA VAL A 803 27.77 -9.07 -16.93
C VAL A 803 29.03 -9.93 -16.80
N VAL A 804 29.86 -9.99 -17.84
CA VAL A 804 31.15 -10.70 -17.85
C VAL A 804 32.32 -9.73 -17.68
N LYS A 805 32.31 -8.60 -18.40
CA LYS A 805 33.45 -7.67 -18.50
C LYS A 805 33.66 -6.80 -17.27
N LYS A 806 32.61 -6.49 -16.49
CA LYS A 806 32.70 -5.58 -15.33
C LYS A 806 32.75 -6.37 -14.01
N GLY A 807 33.46 -5.83 -13.01
CA GLY A 807 33.64 -6.48 -11.71
C GLY A 807 32.32 -6.82 -10.99
N TYR A 808 31.33 -5.92 -11.07
CA TYR A 808 29.99 -6.12 -10.48
C TYR A 808 29.19 -7.23 -11.18
N GLY A 809 29.52 -7.59 -12.42
CA GLY A 809 28.79 -8.61 -13.19
C GLY A 809 28.76 -9.98 -12.51
N ARG A 810 29.79 -10.27 -11.69
CA ARG A 810 29.86 -11.48 -10.85
C ARG A 810 28.70 -11.56 -9.85
N MET A 811 28.19 -10.44 -9.34
CA MET A 811 27.06 -10.42 -8.41
C MET A 811 25.76 -10.89 -9.08
N PHE A 812 25.55 -10.54 -10.35
CA PHE A 812 24.39 -11.02 -11.12
C PHE A 812 24.43 -12.53 -11.26
N LEU A 813 25.56 -13.09 -11.72
CA LEU A 813 25.70 -14.53 -11.95
C LEU A 813 25.66 -15.33 -10.64
N ARG A 814 26.29 -14.84 -9.56
CA ARG A 814 26.26 -15.50 -8.23
C ARG A 814 24.90 -15.45 -7.55
N SER A 815 24.01 -14.55 -7.98
CA SER A 815 22.66 -14.43 -7.41
C SER A 815 21.64 -15.25 -8.18
N LEU A 816 22.03 -15.87 -9.31
CA LEU A 816 21.18 -16.83 -10.01
C LEU A 816 21.30 -18.21 -9.35
N PRO A 817 20.26 -19.06 -9.48
CA PRO A 817 20.37 -20.49 -9.22
C PRO A 817 21.52 -21.12 -10.03
N PRO A 818 22.04 -22.29 -9.62
CA PRO A 818 23.19 -22.94 -10.24
C PRO A 818 22.85 -23.52 -11.63
N ALA A 819 22.68 -22.66 -12.63
CA ALA A 819 22.40 -23.04 -14.02
C ALA A 819 23.68 -23.26 -14.82
N ARG A 820 23.60 -24.01 -15.92
CA ARG A 820 24.72 -24.13 -16.88
C ARG A 820 24.95 -22.78 -17.55
N VAL A 821 26.18 -22.24 -17.47
CA VAL A 821 26.52 -20.94 -18.08
C VAL A 821 27.47 -21.14 -19.26
N VAL A 822 27.08 -20.64 -20.44
CA VAL A 822 27.90 -20.60 -21.65
C VAL A 822 28.21 -19.14 -21.99
N ARG A 823 29.50 -18.85 -22.16
CA ARG A 823 30.02 -17.53 -22.53
C ARG A 823 31.07 -17.68 -23.61
N GLY A 824 31.00 -16.89 -24.68
CA GLY A 824 31.87 -17.05 -25.84
C GLY A 824 31.58 -16.03 -26.94
N LEU A 825 32.04 -16.31 -28.16
CA LEU A 825 31.65 -15.54 -29.34
C LEU A 825 30.18 -15.82 -29.69
N SER A 826 29.52 -14.89 -30.37
CA SER A 826 28.08 -14.99 -30.67
C SER A 826 27.74 -16.30 -31.38
N ASP A 827 28.49 -16.68 -32.41
CA ASP A 827 28.19 -17.90 -33.19
C ASP A 827 28.34 -19.19 -32.36
N GLU A 828 29.32 -19.24 -31.44
CA GLU A 828 29.49 -20.38 -30.52
C GLU A 828 28.32 -20.47 -29.53
N VAL A 829 27.91 -19.31 -28.98
CA VAL A 829 26.81 -19.22 -28.01
C VAL A 829 25.50 -19.64 -28.67
N PHE A 830 25.18 -19.12 -29.86
CA PHE A 830 23.94 -19.49 -30.57
C PHE A 830 23.93 -20.94 -31.04
N THR A 831 25.09 -21.52 -31.36
CA THR A 831 25.20 -22.96 -31.65
C THR A 831 24.82 -23.80 -30.42
N GLU A 832 25.31 -23.45 -29.23
CA GLU A 832 24.95 -24.12 -27.99
C GLU A 832 23.47 -23.91 -27.60
N VAL A 833 22.92 -22.72 -27.85
CA VAL A 833 21.49 -22.45 -27.66
C VAL A 833 20.64 -23.34 -28.59
N GLY A 834 21.03 -23.45 -29.86
CA GLY A 834 20.37 -24.34 -30.81
C GLY A 834 20.46 -25.81 -30.39
N ARG A 835 21.63 -26.29 -29.97
CA ARG A 835 21.80 -27.66 -29.44
C ARG A 835 20.90 -27.91 -28.24
N PHE A 836 20.83 -26.96 -27.31
CA PHE A 836 19.97 -27.09 -26.14
C PHE A 836 18.51 -27.33 -26.54
N PHE A 837 17.96 -26.59 -27.51
CA PHE A 837 16.58 -26.84 -27.98
C PHE A 837 16.41 -28.10 -28.85
N VAL A 838 17.47 -28.59 -29.51
CA VAL A 838 17.41 -29.75 -30.42
C VAL A 838 17.64 -31.09 -29.70
N ASP A 839 18.40 -31.10 -28.60
CA ASP A 839 18.63 -32.29 -27.75
C ASP A 839 17.30 -32.88 -27.17
N ASP A 840 16.16 -32.24 -27.44
CA ASP A 840 14.79 -32.64 -27.12
C ASP A 840 14.17 -33.69 -28.08
N TYR A 841 14.80 -34.00 -29.22
CA TYR A 841 14.27 -34.97 -30.20
C TYR A 841 14.97 -36.35 -30.17
N SER A 842 15.75 -36.65 -29.12
CA SER A 842 16.45 -37.95 -28.95
C SER A 842 15.77 -38.86 -27.93
#